data_AF-A0A521B1W1-F1
#
_entry.id   AF-A0A521B1W1-F1
#
_cell.length_a   1.000
_cell.length_b   1.000
_cell.length_c   1.000
_cell.angle_alpha   90.00
_cell.angle_beta   90.00
_cell.angle_gamma   90.00
#
_symmetry.space_group_name_H-M   'P 1'
#
loop_
_entity.id
_entity.type
_entity.pdbx_description
1 polymer ?
#
loop_
_entity_poly.entity_id
_entity_poly.type
_entity_poly.pdbx_seq_one_letter_code
_entity_poly.pdbx_strand_id
1 'polypeptide(L)'
;MNKIGRSLFNVLSSLIISCFFTLALGSSLWGQSREIAHFTVKAGDHHRMNTPVGVSLEGMSLGLQTGQELQLYEVVDGKEVAIASQLDESGDEKRLRWILGGETPRGRNRNYILKSEGEGRAPSPADSVQISDDGMSLTLNVDDQKVLSYRYVPKPPPDGVSDLYARSGYIHPLWTPEGEVLTRIQPSDHYHHYGIWNPWTKTSFEGREIDFWNLGDGEGTVRHKALTQTTEGDIYGGFRAFLNHIDLRAPSGEKVALNESWEIKAWNADPEQDIWLIDFISTLNPAADSPVTIKAYRYQGFSLRATEKWNDETAVLLTSAGKNKSNGNGTRARWTDINGVSEGGTSGILFMTHPGNQNFPEQLRIWPTGANGGEGNVYFNFNPVQEQDWTLWPGNSYSLKYRMMVYDGKIDSVDAERYWQDFANPPEVEVQPTGLAGSRVLVYTRNGEGYVHKNIPNSIEAIRKLGRKHGFAVDASEDPSDFTEENLKKYDALIFSNTNNDIFNTKAQEKALQKYMESGGNFVGIHSASGSERDWPWFWSLVGGTFYRHAPFQEFSVEVTENDHPSTSFLTDPWVREDECYYLKQLNPEVQVLLHADMSTVEDDQKGDYPGEVFGDTFPLAWYHEFEGGRSWYTSLGHSIEDYDDPVFMNHVLGGIQWAVTGGSFK
;
A
#
# COMPACT_ATOMS: atom_id res chain seq x y z
N MET A 1 12.53 81.76 -10.47
CA MET A 1 13.93 81.64 -10.00
C MET A 1 14.18 80.14 -9.89
N ASN A 2 15.04 79.44 -10.64
CA ASN A 2 16.25 79.81 -11.36
C ASN A 2 16.36 79.06 -12.70
N LYS A 3 17.11 79.71 -13.59
CA LYS A 3 17.47 79.39 -14.97
C LYS A 3 18.54 78.27 -15.03
N ILE A 4 18.38 77.31 -15.94
CA ILE A 4 19.12 77.12 -17.21
C ILE A 4 20.50 76.44 -17.09
N GLY A 5 20.63 75.32 -17.80
CA GLY A 5 21.87 74.69 -18.23
C GLY A 5 21.63 73.60 -19.29
N ARG A 6 21.22 74.00 -20.50
CA ARG A 6 21.31 73.21 -21.76
C ARG A 6 22.81 73.08 -22.14
N SER A 7 23.36 72.14 -22.91
CA SER A 7 22.94 71.28 -24.04
C SER A 7 24.11 70.31 -24.37
N LEU A 8 24.13 69.34 -25.30
CA LEU A 8 23.38 69.05 -26.54
C LEU A 8 23.88 67.67 -27.06
N PHE A 9 23.03 66.91 -27.76
CA PHE A 9 23.24 66.09 -28.99
C PHE A 9 22.14 65.00 -29.04
N ASN A 10 20.99 65.26 -29.70
CA ASN A 10 20.64 64.90 -31.09
C ASN A 10 20.49 63.36 -31.26
N VAL A 11 19.36 62.75 -31.67
CA VAL A 11 18.46 62.98 -32.83
C VAL A 11 17.13 62.20 -32.66
N LEU A 12 16.01 62.81 -33.11
CA LEU A 12 14.75 62.30 -33.74
C LEU A 12 14.46 60.77 -33.75
N SER A 13 13.24 60.22 -33.66
CA SER A 13 11.89 60.65 -34.05
C SER A 13 10.83 59.61 -33.57
N SER A 14 9.58 60.04 -33.46
CA SER A 14 8.37 59.26 -33.17
C SER A 14 8.03 58.15 -34.18
N LEU A 15 7.48 57.01 -33.70
CA LEU A 15 6.62 56.06 -34.44
C LEU A 15 5.63 55.44 -33.43
N ILE A 16 4.35 55.83 -33.44
CA ILE A 16 3.21 55.13 -34.07
C ILE A 16 3.24 53.60 -33.89
N ILE A 17 2.30 53.19 -33.04
CA ILE A 17 1.86 51.85 -32.69
C ILE A 17 1.25 51.14 -33.91
N SER A 18 1.76 49.95 -34.24
CA SER A 18 0.95 48.90 -34.85
C SER A 18 1.60 47.51 -34.63
N CYS A 19 0.83 46.67 -33.95
CA CYS A 19 0.72 45.21 -34.09
C CYS A 19 2.00 44.37 -34.25
N PHE A 20 2.36 43.65 -33.18
CA PHE A 20 2.61 42.22 -33.29
C PHE A 20 1.97 41.50 -32.09
N PHE A 21 0.95 40.71 -32.41
CA PHE A 21 0.40 39.66 -31.56
C PHE A 21 1.48 38.59 -31.41
N THR A 22 2.21 38.57 -30.31
CA THR A 22 2.81 37.34 -29.79
C THR A 22 1.84 36.77 -28.78
N LEU A 23 0.98 35.88 -29.25
CA LEU A 23 0.36 34.84 -28.44
C LEU A 23 1.51 34.03 -27.84
N ALA A 24 1.96 34.43 -26.66
CA ALA A 24 2.67 33.54 -25.76
C ALA A 24 1.63 32.53 -25.28
N LEU A 25 1.46 31.45 -26.05
CA LEU A 25 0.99 30.17 -25.52
C LEU A 25 2.10 29.70 -24.57
N GLY A 26 2.11 30.26 -23.36
CA GLY A 26 2.69 29.57 -22.23
C GLY A 26 1.86 28.32 -22.04
N SER A 27 2.31 27.20 -22.59
CA SER A 27 1.95 25.88 -22.09
C SER A 27 2.44 25.84 -20.65
N SER A 28 1.59 26.31 -19.74
CA SER A 28 1.61 25.97 -18.34
C SER A 28 1.79 24.45 -18.26
N LEU A 29 2.95 24.03 -17.74
CA LEU A 29 3.24 22.68 -17.29
C LEU A 29 2.27 22.37 -16.14
N TRP A 30 1.01 22.08 -16.46
CA TRP A 30 0.13 21.39 -15.53
C TRP A 30 0.63 19.96 -15.49
N GLY A 31 1.11 19.50 -14.33
CA GLY A 31 1.49 18.10 -14.15
C GLY A 31 0.33 17.21 -14.59
N GLN A 32 0.53 16.40 -15.63
CA GLN A 32 -0.50 15.51 -16.15
C GLN A 32 -0.93 14.51 -15.06
N SER A 33 -2.24 14.38 -14.87
CA SER A 33 -2.86 13.32 -14.08
C SER A 33 -2.64 11.99 -14.83
N ARG A 34 -2.15 10.96 -14.13
CA ARG A 34 -1.88 9.63 -14.70
C ARG A 34 -2.58 8.56 -13.88
N GLU A 35 -3.36 7.71 -14.53
CA GLU A 35 -3.98 6.55 -13.89
C GLU A 35 -2.95 5.47 -13.55
N ILE A 36 -3.04 4.97 -12.32
CA ILE A 36 -2.14 3.95 -11.76
C ILE A 36 -2.85 2.61 -11.69
N ALA A 37 -4.06 2.59 -11.12
CA ALA A 37 -4.80 1.37 -10.87
C ALA A 37 -6.31 1.64 -10.80
N HIS A 38 -7.09 0.62 -11.15
CA HIS A 38 -8.54 0.60 -10.95
C HIS A 38 -8.85 -0.43 -9.86
N PHE A 39 -9.76 -0.08 -8.96
CA PHE A 39 -10.18 -0.95 -7.87
C PHE A 39 -11.69 -1.16 -7.88
N THR A 40 -12.14 -2.37 -7.52
CA THR A 40 -13.53 -2.65 -7.20
C THR A 40 -13.62 -3.10 -5.75
N VAL A 41 -14.29 -2.31 -4.91
CA VAL A 41 -14.60 -2.67 -3.53
C VAL A 41 -15.93 -3.41 -3.51
N LYS A 42 -15.92 -4.62 -2.98
CA LYS A 42 -17.11 -5.46 -2.79
C LYS A 42 -17.60 -5.37 -1.36
N ALA A 43 -18.86 -5.00 -1.17
CA ALA A 43 -19.48 -5.00 0.16
C ALA A 43 -19.55 -6.42 0.77
N GLY A 44 -19.61 -7.46 -0.08
CA GLY A 44 -19.79 -8.85 0.34
C GLY A 44 -21.19 -9.10 0.92
N ASP A 45 -21.31 -10.02 1.85
CA ASP A 45 -22.60 -10.45 2.43
C ASP A 45 -23.16 -9.50 3.50
N HIS A 46 -22.45 -8.41 3.80
CA HIS A 46 -22.76 -7.49 4.88
C HIS A 46 -23.11 -6.09 4.38
N HIS A 47 -24.00 -5.44 5.11
CA HIS A 47 -24.30 -4.01 4.95
C HIS A 47 -23.15 -3.19 5.54
N ARG A 48 -22.73 -2.15 4.84
CA ARG A 48 -21.57 -1.30 5.19
C ARG A 48 -22.02 0.14 5.37
N MET A 49 -21.41 0.84 6.32
CA MET A 49 -21.60 2.26 6.55
C MET A 49 -20.29 2.86 7.04
N ASN A 50 -19.73 3.82 6.30
CA ASN A 50 -18.51 4.54 6.70
C ASN A 50 -17.35 3.59 7.07
N THR A 51 -17.15 2.54 6.28
CA THR A 51 -16.29 1.41 6.64
C THR A 51 -14.84 1.68 6.20
N PRO A 52 -13.83 1.52 7.07
CA PRO A 52 -12.43 1.57 6.65
C PRO A 52 -12.08 0.49 5.62
N VAL A 53 -11.38 0.88 4.55
CA VAL A 53 -10.92 0.00 3.47
C VAL A 53 -9.42 0.19 3.27
N GLY A 54 -8.75 -0.86 2.78
CA GLY A 54 -7.43 -0.67 2.22
C GLY A 54 -6.97 -1.80 1.32
N VAL A 55 -6.12 -1.47 0.37
CA VAL A 55 -5.57 -2.39 -0.63
C VAL A 55 -4.04 -2.35 -0.58
N SER A 56 -3.41 -3.52 -0.78
CA SER A 56 -1.96 -3.57 -0.96
C SER A 56 -1.59 -2.94 -2.29
N LEU A 57 -0.56 -2.10 -2.29
CA LEU A 57 0.05 -1.55 -3.51
C LEU A 57 1.27 -2.37 -3.95
N GLU A 58 1.53 -3.51 -3.32
CA GLU A 58 2.67 -4.36 -3.64
C GLU A 58 2.63 -4.78 -5.11
N GLY A 59 3.77 -4.64 -5.78
CA GLY A 59 3.92 -5.00 -7.19
C GLY A 59 3.26 -4.03 -8.19
N MET A 60 2.68 -2.91 -7.72
CA MET A 60 2.23 -1.79 -8.56
C MET A 60 3.35 -0.75 -8.71
N SER A 61 3.56 -0.24 -9.93
CA SER A 61 4.46 0.89 -10.15
C SER A 61 3.71 2.20 -9.92
N LEU A 62 4.02 2.89 -8.83
CA LEU A 62 3.37 4.17 -8.50
C LEU A 62 3.95 5.34 -9.31
N GLY A 63 5.22 5.23 -9.75
CA GLY A 63 5.95 6.19 -10.59
C GLY A 63 5.71 7.67 -10.29
N LEU A 64 5.69 8.04 -9.00
CA LEU A 64 5.46 9.42 -8.57
C LEU A 64 6.68 10.29 -8.93
N GLN A 65 6.47 11.32 -9.74
CA GLN A 65 7.49 12.35 -9.98
C GLN A 65 7.52 13.36 -8.82
N THR A 66 8.58 14.18 -8.76
CA THR A 66 8.70 15.23 -7.74
C THR A 66 7.52 16.20 -7.84
N GLY A 67 6.77 16.36 -6.75
CA GLY A 67 5.57 17.21 -6.71
C GLY A 67 4.27 16.53 -7.17
N GLN A 68 4.30 15.23 -7.46
CA GLN A 68 3.08 14.44 -7.67
C GLN A 68 2.66 13.68 -6.42
N GLU A 69 1.36 13.62 -6.19
CA GLU A 69 0.73 12.88 -5.09
C GLU A 69 -0.27 11.86 -5.61
N LEU A 70 -0.59 10.86 -4.77
CA LEU A 70 -1.65 9.90 -5.05
C LEU A 70 -3.01 10.52 -4.75
N GLN A 71 -3.93 10.46 -5.71
CA GLN A 71 -5.33 10.84 -5.54
C GLN A 71 -6.22 9.66 -5.91
N LEU A 72 -7.14 9.31 -5.01
CA LEU A 72 -8.14 8.28 -5.23
C LEU A 72 -9.46 8.93 -5.66
N TYR A 73 -10.09 8.36 -6.68
CA TYR A 73 -11.39 8.78 -7.20
C TYR A 73 -12.38 7.64 -7.07
N GLU A 74 -13.59 7.91 -6.62
CA GLU A 74 -14.72 7.00 -6.76
C GLU A 74 -15.45 7.27 -8.08
N VAL A 75 -15.87 6.23 -8.79
CA VAL A 75 -16.68 6.35 -10.01
C VAL A 75 -18.17 6.26 -9.67
N VAL A 76 -18.86 7.40 -9.65
CA VAL A 76 -20.29 7.53 -9.37
C VAL A 76 -21.02 8.01 -10.62
N ASP A 77 -21.98 7.22 -11.12
CA ASP A 77 -22.73 7.49 -12.36
C ASP A 77 -21.82 7.86 -13.56
N GLY A 78 -20.67 7.19 -13.66
CA GLY A 78 -19.68 7.40 -14.71
C GLY A 78 -18.81 8.67 -14.55
N LYS A 79 -18.90 9.35 -13.39
CA LYS A 79 -18.07 10.51 -13.06
C LYS A 79 -17.10 10.18 -11.94
N GLU A 80 -15.89 10.69 -12.05
CA GLU A 80 -14.87 10.61 -11.01
C GLU A 80 -15.13 11.64 -9.92
N VAL A 81 -15.27 11.17 -8.69
CA VAL A 81 -15.42 11.99 -7.48
C VAL A 81 -14.18 11.77 -6.64
N ALA A 82 -13.36 12.81 -6.47
CA ALA A 82 -12.17 12.72 -5.64
C ALA A 82 -12.56 12.37 -4.19
N ILE A 83 -11.87 11.40 -3.60
CA ILE A 83 -12.06 11.01 -2.21
C ILE A 83 -10.73 11.05 -1.47
N ALA A 84 -10.81 11.33 -0.16
CA ALA A 84 -9.64 11.26 0.69
C ALA A 84 -9.08 9.82 0.70
N SER A 85 -7.77 9.71 0.64
CA SER A 85 -7.04 8.46 0.83
C SER A 85 -5.69 8.76 1.48
N GLN A 86 -5.08 7.75 2.07
CA GLN A 86 -3.83 7.85 2.80
C GLN A 86 -2.96 6.64 2.50
N LEU A 87 -1.67 6.86 2.28
CA LEU A 87 -0.69 5.79 2.15
C LEU A 87 -0.27 5.31 3.56
N ASP A 88 -0.51 4.04 3.86
CA ASP A 88 -0.11 3.36 5.09
C ASP A 88 1.20 2.61 4.84
N GLU A 89 2.30 3.16 5.35
CA GLU A 89 3.64 2.57 5.33
C GLU A 89 4.05 2.01 6.70
N SER A 90 3.07 1.78 7.61
CA SER A 90 3.35 1.22 8.92
C SER A 90 3.63 -0.28 8.88
N GLY A 91 2.98 -1.03 8.00
CA GLY A 91 3.19 -2.47 7.83
C GLY A 91 4.45 -2.86 7.04
N ASP A 92 4.65 -4.17 6.87
CA ASP A 92 5.68 -4.71 5.97
C ASP A 92 5.39 -4.42 4.47
N GLU A 93 4.12 -4.15 4.15
CA GLU A 93 3.64 -3.78 2.82
C GLU A 93 3.04 -2.37 2.82
N LYS A 94 3.25 -1.63 1.72
CA LYS A 94 2.59 -0.34 1.49
C LYS A 94 1.13 -0.57 1.11
N ARG A 95 0.21 0.08 1.82
CA ARG A 95 -1.22 -0.04 1.56
C ARG A 95 -1.86 1.32 1.32
N LEU A 96 -2.75 1.43 0.34
CA LEU A 96 -3.64 2.59 0.24
C LEU A 96 -4.83 2.38 1.18
N ARG A 97 -5.20 3.40 1.97
CA ARG A 97 -6.32 3.40 2.91
C ARG A 97 -7.32 4.50 2.55
N TRP A 98 -8.61 4.22 2.71
CA TRP A 98 -9.68 5.21 2.59
C TRP A 98 -10.92 4.73 3.34
N ILE A 99 -11.93 5.59 3.44
CA ILE A 99 -13.24 5.25 4.01
C ILE A 99 -14.23 4.98 2.88
N LEU A 100 -14.93 3.85 2.95
CA LEU A 100 -16.11 3.56 2.15
C LEU A 100 -17.27 4.43 2.66
N GLY A 101 -17.25 5.72 2.31
CA GLY A 101 -18.15 6.72 2.86
C GLY A 101 -19.62 6.48 2.48
N GLY A 102 -20.52 6.68 3.43
CA GLY A 102 -21.95 6.47 3.29
C GLY A 102 -22.37 5.00 3.23
N GLU A 103 -23.62 4.78 2.85
CA GLU A 103 -24.22 3.45 2.80
C GLU A 103 -23.72 2.64 1.60
N THR A 104 -23.28 1.40 1.84
CA THR A 104 -23.08 0.42 0.76
C THR A 104 -23.85 -0.87 1.10
N PRO A 105 -25.00 -1.12 0.43
CA PRO A 105 -25.79 -2.31 0.69
C PRO A 105 -25.05 -3.62 0.39
N ARG A 106 -25.44 -4.70 1.07
CA ARG A 106 -24.91 -6.05 0.82
C ARG A 106 -24.95 -6.42 -0.67
N GLY A 107 -23.91 -7.08 -1.17
CA GLY A 107 -23.78 -7.52 -2.56
C GLY A 107 -23.56 -6.39 -3.58
N ARG A 108 -23.40 -5.13 -3.15
CA ARG A 108 -23.04 -4.02 -4.04
C ARG A 108 -21.54 -3.86 -4.16
N ASN A 109 -21.13 -3.30 -5.29
CA ASN A 109 -19.75 -2.97 -5.61
C ASN A 109 -19.62 -1.46 -5.83
N ARG A 110 -18.47 -0.90 -5.46
CA ARG A 110 -18.08 0.50 -5.75
C ARG A 110 -16.73 0.50 -6.45
N ASN A 111 -16.57 1.33 -7.46
CA ASN A 111 -15.37 1.34 -8.31
C ASN A 111 -14.55 2.58 -8.05
N TYR A 112 -13.23 2.44 -8.12
CA TYR A 112 -12.28 3.50 -7.82
C TYR A 112 -11.14 3.53 -8.83
N ILE A 113 -10.56 4.71 -9.02
CA ILE A 113 -9.40 4.94 -9.86
C ILE A 113 -8.35 5.66 -9.02
N LEU A 114 -7.16 5.07 -8.92
CA LEU A 114 -5.99 5.70 -8.32
C LEU A 114 -5.21 6.43 -9.41
N LYS A 115 -4.91 7.70 -9.17
CA LYS A 115 -4.12 8.55 -10.08
C LYS A 115 -2.92 9.15 -9.35
N SER A 116 -1.85 9.43 -10.08
CA SER A 116 -0.84 10.40 -9.66
C SER A 116 -1.16 11.75 -10.28
N GLU A 117 -1.23 12.80 -9.48
CA GLU A 117 -1.57 14.16 -9.95
C GLU A 117 -0.54 15.17 -9.46
N GLY A 118 -0.25 16.20 -10.26
CA GLY A 118 0.52 17.36 -9.80
C GLY A 118 -0.30 18.22 -8.83
N GLU A 119 0.34 19.22 -8.19
CA GLU A 119 -0.28 20.13 -7.21
C GLU A 119 -1.76 20.45 -7.50
N GLY A 120 -2.65 20.00 -6.62
CA GLY A 120 -4.09 20.13 -6.82
C GLY A 120 -4.93 19.04 -6.15
N ARG A 121 -4.46 18.43 -5.05
CA ARG A 121 -5.24 17.49 -4.24
C ARG A 121 -6.63 18.09 -4.01
N ALA A 122 -7.69 17.29 -4.17
CA ALA A 122 -8.98 17.68 -3.63
C ALA A 122 -8.73 18.03 -2.15
N PRO A 123 -9.27 19.16 -1.64
CA PRO A 123 -9.00 19.55 -0.26
C PRO A 123 -9.23 18.33 0.64
N SER A 124 -8.27 18.04 1.51
CA SER A 124 -8.50 17.11 2.61
C SER A 124 -9.84 17.46 3.24
N PRO A 125 -10.58 16.47 3.76
CA PRO A 125 -11.57 16.76 4.79
C PRO A 125 -10.96 17.78 5.75
N ALA A 126 -11.72 18.78 6.17
CA ALA A 126 -11.22 19.79 7.11
C ALA A 126 -10.61 19.12 8.37
N ASP A 127 -11.04 17.87 8.61
CA ASP A 127 -10.79 17.11 9.80
C ASP A 127 -9.68 16.07 9.58
N SER A 128 -8.67 16.04 10.44
CA SER A 128 -7.51 15.13 10.33
C SER A 128 -7.15 14.52 11.68
N VAL A 129 -6.58 13.31 11.66
CA VAL A 129 -6.08 12.68 12.88
C VAL A 129 -4.66 13.16 13.16
N GLN A 130 -4.50 13.87 14.28
CA GLN A 130 -3.26 14.51 14.71
C GLN A 130 -2.74 13.92 16.03
N ILE A 131 -1.47 14.18 16.30
CA ILE A 131 -0.75 13.71 17.47
C ILE A 131 -0.22 14.91 18.25
N SER A 132 -0.52 14.92 19.55
CA SER A 132 0.09 15.84 20.51
C SER A 132 0.90 15.06 21.53
N ASP A 133 2.14 15.48 21.79
CA ASP A 133 3.04 14.87 22.77
C ASP A 133 3.46 15.91 23.82
N ASP A 134 3.20 15.61 25.10
CA ASP A 134 3.52 16.48 26.23
C ASP A 134 4.84 16.13 26.94
N GLY A 135 5.62 15.19 26.38
CA GLY A 135 6.85 14.67 26.98
C GLY A 135 6.61 13.55 28.00
N MET A 136 5.35 13.19 28.27
CA MET A 136 4.96 12.08 29.14
C MET A 136 3.97 11.11 28.49
N SER A 137 3.08 11.65 27.67
CA SER A 137 1.96 10.99 27.03
C SER A 137 1.81 11.46 25.59
N LEU A 138 1.44 10.52 24.72
CA LEU A 138 1.09 10.78 23.33
C LEU A 138 -0.42 10.71 23.17
N THR A 139 -1.04 11.78 22.70
CA THR A 139 -2.50 11.90 22.56
C THR A 139 -2.89 11.99 21.09
N LEU A 140 -3.80 11.12 20.66
CA LEU A 140 -4.44 11.19 19.35
C LEU A 140 -5.63 12.14 19.43
N ASN A 141 -5.77 13.00 18.44
CA ASN A 141 -6.88 13.93 18.30
C ASN A 141 -7.47 13.81 16.89
N VAL A 142 -8.78 13.96 16.75
CA VAL A 142 -9.42 14.30 15.47
C VAL A 142 -9.70 15.79 15.57
N ASP A 143 -8.92 16.59 14.84
CA ASP A 143 -8.81 18.03 15.02
C ASP A 143 -8.49 18.42 16.47
N ASP A 144 -9.34 19.26 17.08
CA ASP A 144 -9.22 19.71 18.45
C ASP A 144 -9.85 18.71 19.45
N GLN A 145 -10.52 17.65 18.97
CA GLN A 145 -11.19 16.66 19.82
C GLN A 145 -10.23 15.52 20.19
N LYS A 146 -10.08 15.27 21.48
CA LYS A 146 -9.23 14.19 21.98
C LYS A 146 -9.90 12.85 21.76
N VAL A 147 -9.13 11.87 21.29
CA VAL A 147 -9.59 10.49 21.13
C VAL A 147 -9.07 9.62 22.28
N LEU A 148 -7.76 9.51 22.40
CA LEU A 148 -7.11 8.70 23.45
C LEU A 148 -5.70 9.19 23.76
N SER A 149 -5.22 8.92 24.97
CA SER A 149 -3.86 9.26 25.41
C SER A 149 -3.12 8.03 25.90
N TYR A 150 -1.94 7.78 25.32
CA TYR A 150 -1.03 6.71 25.70
C TYR A 150 0.09 7.24 26.61
N ARG A 151 0.20 6.64 27.80
CA ARG A 151 1.23 7.01 28.78
C ARG A 151 2.51 6.22 28.55
N TYR A 152 3.58 6.88 28.10
CA TYR A 152 4.89 6.23 27.91
C TYR A 152 5.89 6.52 29.04
N VAL A 153 5.73 7.62 29.78
CA VAL A 153 6.52 7.89 31.00
C VAL A 153 5.84 7.27 32.23
N PRO A 154 6.56 6.55 33.11
CA PRO A 154 5.98 6.00 34.33
C PRO A 154 5.23 7.05 35.17
N LYS A 155 3.98 6.77 35.51
CA LYS A 155 3.19 7.53 36.48
C LYS A 155 3.44 6.95 37.89
N PRO A 156 3.83 7.78 38.88
CA PRO A 156 3.89 7.35 40.27
C PRO A 156 2.54 6.89 40.80
N PRO A 157 2.50 6.00 41.80
CA PRO A 157 1.26 5.63 42.48
C PRO A 157 0.78 6.74 43.42
N PRO A 158 -0.46 6.65 43.95
CA PRO A 158 -0.96 7.59 44.94
C PRO A 158 -0.09 7.61 46.21
N ASP A 159 -0.11 8.73 46.94
CA ASP A 159 0.64 8.87 48.20
C ASP A 159 0.31 7.74 49.19
N GLY A 160 1.35 7.13 49.76
CA GLY A 160 1.21 6.02 50.72
C GLY A 160 1.03 4.64 50.07
N VAL A 161 0.98 4.55 48.73
CA VAL A 161 1.00 3.30 47.97
C VAL A 161 2.44 2.98 47.56
N SER A 162 2.79 1.68 47.56
CA SER A 162 4.14 1.22 47.19
C SER A 162 4.55 1.67 45.78
N ASP A 163 5.78 2.15 45.62
CA ASP A 163 6.39 2.54 44.33
C ASP A 163 6.37 1.41 43.29
N LEU A 164 6.21 0.15 43.72
CA LEU A 164 6.01 -0.99 42.82
C LEU A 164 4.82 -0.77 41.87
N TYR A 165 3.83 0.02 42.27
CA TYR A 165 2.68 0.33 41.43
C TYR A 165 2.96 1.41 40.37
N ALA A 166 4.14 2.04 40.32
CA ALA A 166 4.46 2.98 39.25
C ALA A 166 4.42 2.32 37.86
N ARG A 167 3.80 2.96 36.87
CA ARG A 167 3.52 2.30 35.58
C ARG A 167 3.52 3.22 34.37
N SER A 168 3.96 2.68 33.23
CA SER A 168 3.79 3.20 31.88
C SER A 168 3.20 2.10 30.99
N GLY A 169 2.85 2.41 29.75
CA GLY A 169 2.37 1.41 28.80
C GLY A 169 0.91 1.06 29.01
N TYR A 170 0.05 2.08 29.02
CA TYR A 170 -1.40 1.96 29.11
C TYR A 170 -2.06 3.15 28.40
N ILE A 171 -3.34 3.02 28.05
CA ILE A 171 -4.13 4.11 27.50
C ILE A 171 -5.04 4.67 28.60
N HIS A 172 -4.85 5.94 28.92
CA HIS A 172 -5.76 6.75 29.71
C HIS A 172 -5.33 8.23 29.61
N PRO A 173 -6.27 9.17 29.40
CA PRO A 173 -7.70 8.93 29.19
C PRO A 173 -8.08 8.34 27.81
N LEU A 174 -9.33 7.87 27.72
CA LEU A 174 -10.05 7.57 26.49
C LEU A 174 -11.30 8.45 26.53
N TRP A 175 -11.52 9.23 25.49
CA TRP A 175 -12.59 10.22 25.42
C TRP A 175 -13.67 9.80 24.43
N THR A 176 -14.90 10.24 24.67
CA THR A 176 -15.97 10.27 23.66
C THR A 176 -15.82 11.51 22.78
N PRO A 177 -16.54 11.59 21.65
CA PRO A 177 -16.58 12.81 20.86
C PRO A 177 -16.98 14.08 21.62
N GLU A 178 -17.96 14.00 22.53
CA GLU A 178 -18.35 15.11 23.42
C GLU A 178 -17.32 15.38 24.54
N GLY A 179 -16.23 14.62 24.62
CA GLY A 179 -15.12 14.84 25.54
C GLY A 179 -15.26 14.14 26.90
N GLU A 180 -16.13 13.15 27.03
CA GLU A 180 -16.31 12.40 28.28
C GLU A 180 -15.21 11.35 28.48
N VAL A 181 -14.61 11.34 29.66
CA VAL A 181 -13.57 10.35 30.00
C VAL A 181 -14.21 9.05 30.46
N LEU A 182 -14.01 7.97 29.70
CA LEU A 182 -14.61 6.66 29.97
C LEU A 182 -13.71 5.69 30.74
N THR A 183 -12.44 6.06 30.97
CA THR A 183 -11.44 5.21 31.64
C THR A 183 -10.98 5.83 32.96
N ARG A 184 -10.52 5.00 33.89
CA ARG A 184 -9.83 5.46 35.12
C ARG A 184 -8.61 4.62 35.44
N ILE A 185 -7.72 5.17 36.27
CA ILE A 185 -6.48 4.51 36.70
C ILE A 185 -6.35 4.52 38.21
N GLN A 186 -5.63 3.54 38.75
CA GLN A 186 -5.24 3.43 40.17
C GLN A 186 -6.38 3.71 41.17
N PRO A 187 -7.59 3.15 40.99
CA PRO A 187 -8.64 3.31 41.99
C PRO A 187 -8.21 2.68 43.32
N SER A 188 -8.69 3.21 44.43
CA SER A 188 -8.26 2.81 45.78
C SER A 188 -8.51 1.34 46.11
N ASP A 189 -9.43 0.69 45.39
CA ASP A 189 -9.71 -0.74 45.53
C ASP A 189 -8.73 -1.63 44.75
N HIS A 190 -8.13 -1.13 43.66
CA HIS A 190 -7.26 -1.88 42.76
C HIS A 190 -6.19 -0.97 42.10
N TYR A 191 -5.13 -0.62 42.83
CA TYR A 191 -4.06 0.26 42.34
C TYR A 191 -3.33 -0.22 41.07
N HIS A 192 -3.45 -1.49 40.71
CA HIS A 192 -2.85 -2.06 39.49
C HIS A 192 -3.75 -1.92 38.24
N HIS A 193 -4.91 -1.27 38.31
CA HIS A 193 -5.78 -1.09 37.15
C HIS A 193 -5.50 0.21 36.40
N TYR A 194 -5.45 0.17 35.07
CA TYR A 194 -4.98 1.28 34.23
C TYR A 194 -5.78 1.44 32.94
N GLY A 195 -6.93 2.10 32.98
CA GLY A 195 -7.69 2.50 31.79
C GLY A 195 -7.89 1.36 30.80
N ILE A 196 -7.12 1.34 29.70
CA ILE A 196 -6.99 0.18 28.80
C ILE A 196 -5.55 -0.37 28.83
N TRP A 197 -5.44 -1.68 29.03
CA TRP A 197 -4.17 -2.39 29.13
C TRP A 197 -4.32 -3.91 28.92
N ASN A 198 -3.19 -4.61 28.83
CA ASN A 198 -3.12 -6.08 28.81
C ASN A 198 -2.42 -6.60 30.08
N PRO A 199 -3.16 -7.07 31.12
CA PRO A 199 -2.57 -7.72 32.26
C PRO A 199 -2.19 -9.16 31.88
N TRP A 200 -0.90 -9.47 31.91
CA TRP A 200 -0.40 -10.84 31.87
C TRP A 200 0.00 -11.27 33.29
N THR A 201 -0.99 -11.75 34.05
CA THR A 201 -0.88 -11.91 35.50
C THR A 201 -0.36 -13.26 35.94
N LYS A 202 -0.70 -14.33 35.22
CA LYS A 202 -0.21 -15.66 35.57
C LYS A 202 0.63 -16.19 34.42
N THR A 203 1.95 -16.12 34.55
CA THR A 203 2.87 -16.60 33.51
C THR A 203 3.96 -17.47 34.10
N SER A 204 4.63 -18.25 33.25
CA SER A 204 5.85 -18.95 33.61
C SER A 204 6.95 -18.70 32.60
N PHE A 205 8.15 -18.43 33.12
CA PHE A 205 9.36 -18.18 32.32
C PHE A 205 10.56 -18.79 33.05
N GLU A 206 11.34 -19.61 32.33
CA GLU A 206 12.55 -20.28 32.87
C GLU A 206 12.30 -21.01 34.21
N GLY A 207 11.15 -21.68 34.32
CA GLY A 207 10.76 -22.47 35.49
C GLY A 207 10.23 -21.66 36.68
N ARG A 208 10.13 -20.33 36.57
CA ARG A 208 9.54 -19.45 37.60
C ARG A 208 8.10 -19.10 37.22
N GLU A 209 7.24 -18.91 38.21
CA GLU A 209 5.93 -18.24 38.02
C GLU A 209 6.15 -16.74 38.21
N ILE A 210 5.59 -15.94 37.30
CA ILE A 210 5.77 -14.50 37.28
C ILE A 210 4.44 -13.82 36.99
N ASP A 211 4.05 -12.92 37.87
CA ASP A 211 3.02 -11.93 37.59
C ASP A 211 3.63 -10.62 37.08
N PHE A 212 3.43 -10.31 35.79
CA PHE A 212 3.94 -9.06 35.21
C PHE A 212 3.10 -7.84 35.59
N TRP A 213 1.92 -8.02 36.18
CA TRP A 213 0.92 -6.96 36.31
C TRP A 213 0.37 -6.71 37.72
N ASN A 214 0.11 -7.72 38.54
CA ASN A 214 -0.25 -7.52 39.94
C ASN A 214 1.04 -7.28 40.75
N LEU A 215 1.46 -6.03 40.79
CA LEU A 215 2.80 -5.60 41.24
C LEU A 215 3.07 -5.77 42.75
N GLY A 216 2.09 -6.25 43.52
CA GLY A 216 2.17 -6.33 44.98
C GLY A 216 3.30 -7.22 45.49
N ASP A 217 3.57 -8.32 44.80
CA ASP A 217 4.61 -9.29 45.19
C ASP A 217 5.98 -8.99 44.56
N GLY A 218 6.08 -7.96 43.70
CA GLY A 218 7.32 -7.57 43.04
C GLY A 218 7.92 -8.68 42.15
N GLU A 219 7.07 -9.48 41.51
CA GLU A 219 7.47 -10.59 40.63
C GLU A 219 7.96 -10.13 39.27
N GLY A 220 7.12 -9.33 38.62
CA GLY A 220 7.42 -8.77 37.33
C GLY A 220 6.88 -7.35 37.20
N THR A 221 7.19 -6.74 36.06
CA THR A 221 6.66 -5.43 35.70
C THR A 221 6.58 -5.29 34.17
N VAL A 222 5.84 -4.29 33.72
CA VAL A 222 5.75 -3.89 32.31
C VAL A 222 6.23 -2.46 32.21
N ARG A 223 7.12 -2.22 31.26
CA ARG A 223 7.66 -0.89 30.98
C ARG A 223 7.51 -0.57 29.51
N HIS A 224 7.15 0.68 29.22
CA HIS A 224 7.31 1.22 27.88
C HIS A 224 8.80 1.21 27.54
N LYS A 225 9.13 0.77 26.34
CA LYS A 225 10.50 0.72 25.84
C LYS A 225 10.77 1.76 24.76
N ALA A 226 9.87 1.91 23.79
CA ALA A 226 9.98 2.90 22.72
C ALA A 226 8.64 3.16 22.03
N LEU A 227 8.46 4.38 21.52
CA LEU A 227 7.54 4.66 20.42
C LEU A 227 8.33 4.44 19.12
N THR A 228 7.94 3.46 18.33
CA THR A 228 8.69 3.06 17.14
C THR A 228 8.16 3.73 15.87
N GLN A 229 6.92 4.20 15.90
CA GLN A 229 6.30 4.89 14.79
C GLN A 229 5.14 5.76 15.27
N THR A 230 4.93 6.88 14.60
CA THR A 230 3.74 7.73 14.69
C THR A 230 3.23 8.01 13.29
N THR A 231 1.92 8.17 13.15
CA THR A 231 1.26 8.46 11.88
C THR A 231 0.16 9.48 12.12
N GLU A 232 0.14 10.52 11.31
CA GLU A 232 -0.94 11.51 11.21
C GLU A 232 -1.49 11.46 9.80
N GLY A 233 -2.76 11.79 9.63
CA GLY A 233 -3.37 11.82 8.30
C GLY A 233 -4.88 11.95 8.32
N ASP A 234 -5.44 12.16 7.13
CA ASP A 234 -6.86 12.49 6.95
C ASP A 234 -7.77 11.28 7.17
N ILE A 235 -7.26 10.06 6.94
CA ILE A 235 -8.04 8.82 7.04
C ILE A 235 -7.83 8.15 8.40
N TYR A 236 -6.58 8.15 8.88
CA TYR A 236 -6.27 7.63 10.20
C TYR A 236 -4.98 8.25 10.75
N GLY A 237 -4.88 8.23 12.07
CA GLY A 237 -3.66 8.52 12.80
C GLY A 237 -3.43 7.46 13.87
N GLY A 238 -2.21 7.36 14.38
CA GLY A 238 -1.85 6.25 15.23
C GLY A 238 -0.40 6.21 15.66
N PHE A 239 -0.05 5.17 16.41
CA PHE A 239 1.32 4.94 16.84
C PHE A 239 1.60 3.45 17.05
N ARG A 240 2.90 3.12 17.04
CA ARG A 240 3.40 1.85 17.51
C ARG A 240 4.21 2.02 18.79
N ALA A 241 3.80 1.31 19.83
CA ALA A 241 4.48 1.30 21.12
C ALA A 241 5.07 -0.07 21.41
N PHE A 242 6.31 -0.11 21.84
CA PHE A 242 7.01 -1.33 22.23
C PHE A 242 7.13 -1.39 23.75
N LEU A 243 6.74 -2.51 24.35
CA LEU A 243 6.71 -2.76 25.78
C LEU A 243 7.53 -4.00 26.14
N ASN A 244 8.12 -3.97 27.33
CA ASN A 244 8.86 -5.09 27.89
C ASN A 244 8.16 -5.59 29.16
N HIS A 245 7.91 -6.89 29.20
CA HIS A 245 7.46 -7.64 30.38
C HIS A 245 8.68 -8.28 31.02
N ILE A 246 8.96 -7.89 32.25
CA ILE A 246 10.26 -8.04 32.91
C ILE A 246 10.08 -8.93 34.14
N ASP A 247 10.89 -9.98 34.22
CA ASP A 247 11.13 -10.78 35.43
C ASP A 247 12.06 -10.00 36.37
N LEU A 248 11.55 -9.56 37.52
CA LEU A 248 12.33 -8.85 38.53
C LEU A 248 13.09 -9.80 39.47
N ARG A 249 12.79 -11.10 39.42
CA ARG A 249 13.36 -12.13 40.30
C ARG A 249 14.40 -13.01 39.61
N ALA A 250 14.80 -12.67 38.39
CA ALA A 250 15.83 -13.40 37.66
C ALA A 250 17.18 -13.37 38.42
N PRO A 251 17.95 -14.49 38.45
CA PRO A 251 19.13 -14.62 39.32
C PRO A 251 20.26 -13.60 39.07
N SER A 252 20.33 -13.08 37.85
CA SER A 252 21.36 -12.13 37.39
C SER A 252 20.86 -10.69 37.27
N GLY A 253 19.80 -10.34 38.00
CA GLY A 253 19.09 -9.07 37.87
C GLY A 253 17.92 -9.16 36.89
N GLU A 254 17.24 -8.03 36.69
CA GLU A 254 16.04 -7.95 35.85
C GLU A 254 16.26 -8.55 34.46
N LYS A 255 15.27 -9.30 33.97
CA LYS A 255 15.35 -9.95 32.66
C LYS A 255 14.05 -9.78 31.89
N VAL A 256 14.14 -9.32 30.65
CA VAL A 256 12.97 -9.24 29.77
C VAL A 256 12.57 -10.66 29.37
N ALA A 257 11.34 -11.04 29.71
CA ALA A 257 10.79 -12.35 29.37
C ALA A 257 9.99 -12.28 28.06
N LEU A 258 9.19 -11.23 27.90
CA LEU A 258 8.23 -11.09 26.81
C LEU A 258 8.26 -9.65 26.27
N ASN A 259 8.34 -9.52 24.96
CA ASN A 259 8.12 -8.28 24.24
C ASN A 259 6.66 -8.20 23.81
N GLU A 260 6.10 -7.00 23.85
CA GLU A 260 4.76 -6.72 23.35
C GLU A 260 4.79 -5.43 22.52
N SER A 261 4.31 -5.49 21.29
CA SER A 261 4.13 -4.32 20.43
C SER A 261 2.65 -4.01 20.30
N TRP A 262 2.27 -2.76 20.55
CA TRP A 262 0.93 -2.25 20.29
C TRP A 262 0.91 -1.40 19.04
N GLU A 263 0.07 -1.74 18.08
CA GLU A 263 -0.29 -0.86 16.96
C GLU A 263 -1.69 -0.30 17.23
N ILE A 264 -1.76 1.03 17.39
CA ILE A 264 -2.99 1.77 17.66
C ILE A 264 -3.31 2.63 16.45
N LYS A 265 -4.52 2.52 15.91
CA LYS A 265 -5.02 3.39 14.83
C LYS A 265 -6.39 3.94 15.20
N ALA A 266 -6.52 5.26 15.22
CA ALA A 266 -7.81 5.95 15.27
C ALA A 266 -8.20 6.33 13.83
N TRP A 267 -9.38 5.89 13.40
CA TRP A 267 -9.91 6.17 12.07
C TRP A 267 -10.78 7.43 12.10
N ASN A 268 -10.56 8.32 11.14
CA ASN A 268 -11.46 9.41 10.81
C ASN A 268 -12.57 8.88 9.89
N ALA A 269 -13.39 7.98 10.42
CA ALA A 269 -14.37 7.22 9.65
C ALA A 269 -15.74 7.89 9.56
N ASP A 270 -16.13 8.64 10.60
CA ASP A 270 -17.46 9.19 10.72
C ASP A 270 -17.47 10.70 10.48
N PRO A 271 -18.07 11.19 9.38
CA PRO A 271 -18.05 12.61 9.04
C PRO A 271 -18.88 13.48 10.00
N GLU A 272 -19.81 12.89 10.77
CA GLU A 272 -20.56 13.60 11.81
C GLU A 272 -19.78 13.65 13.14
N GLN A 273 -18.66 12.92 13.24
CA GLN A 273 -17.85 12.77 14.45
C GLN A 273 -18.66 12.30 15.66
N ASP A 274 -19.70 11.48 15.45
CA ASP A 274 -20.51 10.92 16.53
C ASP A 274 -19.84 9.69 17.18
N ILE A 275 -18.81 9.14 16.51
CA ILE A 275 -18.05 7.99 17.00
C ILE A 275 -16.54 8.12 16.79
N TRP A 276 -15.77 7.49 17.68
CA TRP A 276 -14.36 7.14 17.44
C TRP A 276 -14.20 5.66 17.18
N LEU A 277 -13.60 5.31 16.05
CA LEU A 277 -13.24 3.94 15.71
C LEU A 277 -11.74 3.71 15.91
N ILE A 278 -11.37 2.82 16.83
CA ILE A 278 -9.98 2.63 17.26
C ILE A 278 -9.60 1.16 17.13
N ASP A 279 -8.61 0.86 16.29
CA ASP A 279 -7.95 -0.44 16.24
C ASP A 279 -6.86 -0.55 17.30
N PHE A 280 -6.80 -1.71 17.94
CA PHE A 280 -5.77 -2.10 18.88
C PHE A 280 -5.25 -3.47 18.48
N ILE A 281 -4.00 -3.55 18.04
CA ILE A 281 -3.32 -4.82 17.76
C ILE A 281 -2.18 -4.99 18.75
N SER A 282 -2.20 -6.07 19.52
CA SER A 282 -1.08 -6.49 20.38
C SER A 282 -0.37 -7.68 19.77
N THR A 283 0.94 -7.56 19.56
CA THR A 283 1.81 -8.64 19.09
C THR A 283 2.80 -9.02 20.18
N LEU A 284 2.79 -10.29 20.56
CA LEU A 284 3.59 -10.87 21.63
C LEU A 284 4.75 -11.70 21.05
N ASN A 285 5.94 -11.55 21.62
CA ASN A 285 7.16 -12.29 21.23
C ASN A 285 8.04 -12.58 22.45
N PRO A 286 8.40 -13.84 22.76
CA PRO A 286 9.42 -14.12 23.78
C PRO A 286 10.72 -13.35 23.48
N ALA A 287 11.26 -12.68 24.50
CA ALA A 287 12.44 -11.82 24.36
C ALA A 287 13.77 -12.59 24.53
N ALA A 288 13.70 -13.80 25.08
CA ALA A 288 14.84 -14.69 25.31
C ALA A 288 14.68 -15.99 24.51
N ASP A 289 15.74 -16.80 24.49
CA ASP A 289 15.74 -18.14 23.87
C ASP A 289 14.92 -19.19 24.65
N SER A 290 14.19 -18.75 25.69
CA SER A 290 13.30 -19.59 26.50
C SER A 290 11.84 -19.24 26.24
N PRO A 291 10.93 -20.22 26.19
CA PRO A 291 9.51 -19.96 26.03
C PRO A 291 8.92 -19.23 27.23
N VAL A 292 7.84 -18.49 26.99
CA VAL A 292 6.98 -17.90 28.03
C VAL A 292 5.63 -18.59 27.93
N THR A 293 5.15 -19.18 29.03
CA THR A 293 3.80 -19.75 29.09
C THR A 293 2.88 -18.79 29.82
N ILE A 294 1.87 -18.27 29.14
CA ILE A 294 0.74 -17.59 29.77
C ILE A 294 -0.19 -18.68 30.31
N LYS A 295 -0.35 -18.74 31.63
CA LYS A 295 -1.12 -19.80 32.30
C LYS A 295 -2.60 -19.55 32.23
N ALA A 296 -3.37 -20.63 32.19
CA ALA A 296 -4.81 -20.59 32.32
C ALA A 296 -5.22 -19.87 33.61
N TYR A 297 -5.89 -18.74 33.46
CA TYR A 297 -6.25 -17.88 34.58
C TYR A 297 -7.51 -17.05 34.30
N ARG A 298 -8.15 -16.57 35.36
CA ARG A 298 -9.47 -15.91 35.33
C ARG A 298 -9.49 -14.55 34.60
N TYR A 299 -8.37 -13.89 34.37
CA TYR A 299 -8.26 -12.69 33.53
C TYR A 299 -6.85 -12.54 32.98
N GLN A 300 -6.72 -12.27 31.69
CA GLN A 300 -5.46 -12.09 30.97
C GLN A 300 -5.77 -11.28 29.70
N GLY A 301 -4.90 -10.40 29.22
CA GLY A 301 -5.07 -9.71 27.92
C GLY A 301 -6.04 -8.51 27.91
N PHE A 302 -6.65 -8.20 26.79
CA PHE A 302 -7.29 -6.89 26.56
C PHE A 302 -8.34 -6.52 27.60
N SER A 303 -8.08 -5.45 28.36
CA SER A 303 -8.85 -5.08 29.57
C SER A 303 -9.24 -3.60 29.62
N LEU A 304 -10.36 -3.33 30.29
CA LEU A 304 -10.86 -2.00 30.62
C LEU A 304 -11.08 -1.87 32.14
N ARG A 305 -10.65 -0.73 32.68
CA ARG A 305 -11.14 -0.15 33.94
C ARG A 305 -11.90 1.12 33.62
N ALA A 306 -13.23 1.05 33.72
CA ALA A 306 -14.07 2.17 33.32
C ALA A 306 -14.14 3.25 34.41
N THR A 307 -14.57 4.44 34.00
CA THR A 307 -14.86 5.61 34.84
C THR A 307 -15.65 5.28 36.10
N GLU A 308 -15.40 6.00 37.19
CA GLU A 308 -16.12 5.85 38.45
C GLU A 308 -17.60 6.22 38.36
N LYS A 309 -18.00 6.99 37.33
CA LYS A 309 -19.40 7.28 37.01
C LYS A 309 -20.19 5.99 36.73
N TRP A 310 -19.52 4.91 36.34
CA TRP A 310 -20.14 3.64 35.94
C TRP A 310 -20.07 2.59 37.06
N ASN A 311 -21.23 2.23 37.58
CA ASN A 311 -21.41 1.31 38.68
C ASN A 311 -22.56 0.33 38.41
N ASP A 312 -23.00 -0.42 39.40
CA ASP A 312 -24.09 -1.40 39.24
C ASP A 312 -25.44 -0.81 38.81
N GLU A 313 -25.69 0.46 39.12
CA GLU A 313 -26.93 1.18 38.83
C GLU A 313 -26.84 1.99 37.53
N THR A 314 -25.66 2.53 37.24
CA THR A 314 -25.46 3.51 36.15
C THR A 314 -24.88 2.92 34.88
N ALA A 315 -24.35 1.69 34.93
CA ALA A 315 -23.76 1.02 33.77
C ALA A 315 -24.65 -0.09 33.22
N VAL A 316 -24.72 -0.17 31.90
CA VAL A 316 -25.37 -1.21 31.14
C VAL A 316 -24.31 -1.98 30.35
N LEU A 317 -24.47 -3.29 30.30
CA LEU A 317 -23.62 -4.17 29.49
C LEU A 317 -24.50 -5.10 28.67
N LEU A 318 -24.16 -5.24 27.39
CA LEU A 318 -24.78 -6.19 26.47
C LEU A 318 -23.71 -6.91 25.67
N THR A 319 -23.73 -8.25 25.65
CA THR A 319 -22.83 -9.04 24.82
C THR A 319 -23.53 -9.57 23.57
N SER A 320 -22.74 -9.94 22.56
CA SER A 320 -23.22 -10.65 21.36
C SER A 320 -23.96 -11.97 21.63
N ALA A 321 -23.85 -12.51 22.85
CA ALA A 321 -24.55 -13.71 23.30
C ALA A 321 -25.84 -13.38 24.10
N GLY A 322 -26.28 -12.12 24.09
CA GLY A 322 -27.44 -11.65 24.84
C GLY A 322 -27.24 -11.67 26.36
N LYS A 323 -25.99 -11.62 26.83
CA LYS A 323 -25.67 -11.57 28.26
C LYS A 323 -25.51 -10.13 28.72
N ASN A 324 -25.76 -9.92 30.01
CA ASN A 324 -25.65 -8.62 30.67
C ASN A 324 -24.61 -8.66 31.78
N LYS A 325 -24.44 -7.53 32.48
CA LYS A 325 -23.47 -7.39 33.57
C LYS A 325 -23.60 -8.53 34.61
N SER A 326 -24.80 -8.92 34.99
CA SER A 326 -25.05 -9.94 36.02
C SER A 326 -24.68 -11.37 35.60
N ASN A 327 -24.75 -11.71 34.30
CA ASN A 327 -24.62 -13.09 33.82
C ASN A 327 -23.62 -13.30 32.67
N GLY A 328 -22.88 -12.26 32.27
CA GLY A 328 -21.89 -12.32 31.19
C GLY A 328 -20.51 -12.82 31.63
N ASN A 329 -20.20 -12.85 32.92
CA ASN A 329 -18.88 -13.29 33.40
C ASN A 329 -18.65 -14.78 33.12
N GLY A 330 -17.49 -15.11 32.53
CA GLY A 330 -17.13 -16.46 32.12
C GLY A 330 -17.85 -16.95 30.85
N THR A 331 -18.65 -16.09 30.21
CA THR A 331 -19.28 -16.40 28.91
C THR A 331 -18.38 -15.92 27.76
N ARG A 332 -18.71 -16.31 26.53
CA ARG A 332 -17.96 -15.91 25.33
C ARG A 332 -18.76 -14.90 24.52
N ALA A 333 -18.08 -13.93 23.94
CA ALA A 333 -18.71 -12.93 23.08
C ALA A 333 -17.74 -12.46 22.00
N ARG A 334 -18.28 -12.14 20.82
CA ARG A 334 -17.52 -11.55 19.71
C ARG A 334 -17.51 -10.01 19.78
N TRP A 335 -18.50 -9.44 20.45
CA TRP A 335 -18.53 -8.04 20.86
C TRP A 335 -19.23 -7.86 22.21
N THR A 336 -18.89 -6.80 22.93
CA THR A 336 -19.54 -6.37 24.17
C THR A 336 -19.69 -4.86 24.18
N ASP A 337 -20.93 -4.39 24.26
CA ASP A 337 -21.25 -2.98 24.48
C ASP A 337 -21.31 -2.70 25.98
N ILE A 338 -20.61 -1.65 26.41
CA ILE A 338 -20.60 -1.15 27.79
C ILE A 338 -20.86 0.35 27.74
N ASN A 339 -21.99 0.78 28.30
CA ASN A 339 -22.37 2.19 28.34
C ASN A 339 -22.88 2.58 29.73
N GLY A 340 -22.96 3.87 29.98
CA GLY A 340 -23.50 4.37 31.24
C GLY A 340 -23.61 5.88 31.27
N VAL A 341 -23.99 6.41 32.43
CA VAL A 341 -24.19 7.85 32.63
C VAL A 341 -22.93 8.66 32.32
N SER A 342 -23.11 9.77 31.61
CA SER A 342 -22.13 10.83 31.32
C SER A 342 -22.77 12.22 31.56
N GLU A 343 -22.02 13.33 31.49
CA GLU A 343 -22.59 14.68 31.68
C GLU A 343 -23.53 15.05 30.53
N GLY A 344 -23.20 14.62 29.31
CA GLY A 344 -24.04 14.71 28.10
C GLY A 344 -25.24 13.74 28.07
N GLY A 345 -25.30 12.77 29.00
CA GLY A 345 -26.44 11.86 29.17
C GLY A 345 -26.01 10.40 29.29
N THR A 346 -25.72 9.75 28.17
CA THR A 346 -25.16 8.39 28.14
C THR A 346 -24.04 8.36 27.12
N SER A 347 -22.97 7.65 27.42
CA SER A 347 -21.89 7.39 26.47
C SER A 347 -21.40 5.95 26.66
N GLY A 348 -20.68 5.41 25.68
CA GLY A 348 -20.31 3.99 25.71
C GLY A 348 -19.10 3.60 24.88
N ILE A 349 -18.72 2.34 25.04
CA ILE A 349 -17.68 1.67 24.27
C ILE A 349 -18.20 0.32 23.82
N LEU A 350 -18.22 0.10 22.51
CA LEU A 350 -18.37 -1.23 21.92
C LEU A 350 -16.99 -1.86 21.71
N PHE A 351 -16.72 -2.93 22.45
CA PHE A 351 -15.52 -3.74 22.30
C PHE A 351 -15.74 -4.90 21.34
N MET A 352 -14.82 -5.10 20.41
CA MET A 352 -14.89 -6.14 19.37
C MET A 352 -13.60 -6.97 19.34
N THR A 353 -13.74 -8.30 19.27
CA THR A 353 -12.62 -9.24 19.11
C THR A 353 -12.66 -9.88 17.71
N HIS A 354 -11.48 -10.08 17.12
CA HIS A 354 -11.33 -10.59 15.76
C HIS A 354 -11.36 -12.14 15.72
N PRO A 355 -11.99 -12.78 14.70
CA PRO A 355 -12.03 -14.24 14.56
C PRO A 355 -10.67 -14.96 14.58
N GLY A 356 -9.62 -14.25 14.18
CA GLY A 356 -8.24 -14.74 14.17
C GLY A 356 -7.53 -14.73 15.53
N ASN A 357 -8.17 -14.23 16.59
CA ASN A 357 -7.56 -14.20 17.93
C ASN A 357 -7.52 -15.61 18.55
N GLN A 358 -6.53 -15.81 19.42
CA GLN A 358 -6.42 -17.03 20.23
C GLN A 358 -7.71 -17.25 21.02
N ASN A 359 -8.26 -18.46 20.94
CA ASN A 359 -9.46 -18.88 21.67
C ASN A 359 -10.74 -18.08 21.32
N PHE A 360 -10.85 -17.56 20.09
CA PHE A 360 -12.04 -16.84 19.63
C PHE A 360 -13.33 -17.69 19.63
N PRO A 361 -14.51 -17.10 19.98
CA PRO A 361 -14.66 -15.83 20.69
C PRO A 361 -14.14 -15.96 22.11
N GLU A 362 -13.31 -15.01 22.55
CA GLU A 362 -12.61 -15.06 23.83
C GLU A 362 -13.60 -15.14 25.02
N GLN A 363 -13.18 -15.77 26.11
CA GLN A 363 -13.98 -15.73 27.35
C GLN A 363 -13.91 -14.34 27.96
N LEU A 364 -15.03 -13.91 28.54
CA LEU A 364 -15.13 -12.61 29.21
C LEU A 364 -14.82 -12.75 30.69
N ARG A 365 -13.95 -11.88 31.20
CA ARG A 365 -13.96 -11.51 32.60
C ARG A 365 -14.65 -10.16 32.74
N ILE A 366 -15.80 -10.16 33.40
CA ILE A 366 -16.48 -8.93 33.83
C ILE A 366 -16.74 -9.01 35.33
N TRP A 367 -17.05 -7.87 35.96
CA TRP A 367 -17.50 -7.84 37.34
C TRP A 367 -19.03 -7.86 37.40
N PRO A 368 -19.65 -8.98 37.83
CA PRO A 368 -21.09 -9.06 37.96
C PRO A 368 -21.64 -8.03 38.93
N THR A 369 -22.93 -7.73 38.82
CA THR A 369 -23.63 -6.90 39.80
C THR A 369 -23.43 -7.47 41.21
N GLY A 370 -23.08 -6.59 42.16
CA GLY A 370 -22.72 -6.89 43.53
C GLY A 370 -21.24 -7.24 43.75
N ALA A 371 -20.46 -7.47 42.69
CA ALA A 371 -19.02 -7.72 42.84
C ALA A 371 -18.30 -6.48 43.37
N ASN A 372 -17.31 -6.68 44.25
CA ASN A 372 -16.46 -5.63 44.82
C ASN A 372 -17.22 -4.45 45.44
N GLY A 373 -18.41 -4.69 46.01
CA GLY A 373 -19.18 -3.66 46.72
C GLY A 373 -20.03 -2.74 45.83
N GLY A 374 -20.16 -3.01 44.52
CA GLY A 374 -21.07 -2.30 43.60
C GLY A 374 -20.67 -0.90 43.13
N GLU A 375 -19.74 -0.19 43.81
CA GLU A 375 -19.32 1.17 43.47
C GLU A 375 -18.21 1.26 42.41
N GLY A 376 -18.42 2.04 41.33
CA GLY A 376 -17.44 2.25 40.25
C GLY A 376 -16.96 0.97 39.55
N ASN A 377 -17.73 -0.12 39.61
CA ASN A 377 -17.20 -1.48 39.47
C ASN A 377 -17.15 -2.06 38.04
N VAL A 378 -17.13 -1.23 37.02
CA VAL A 378 -17.01 -1.75 35.66
C VAL A 378 -15.54 -2.15 35.38
N TYR A 379 -15.34 -3.45 35.28
CA TYR A 379 -14.16 -4.10 34.74
C TYR A 379 -14.59 -5.01 33.61
N PHE A 380 -13.84 -5.00 32.52
CA PHE A 380 -14.06 -5.83 31.36
C PHE A 380 -12.73 -6.38 30.85
N ASN A 381 -12.72 -7.61 30.37
CA ASN A 381 -11.55 -8.23 29.76
C ASN A 381 -11.95 -9.33 28.76
N PHE A 382 -11.40 -9.26 27.55
CA PHE A 382 -11.32 -10.39 26.63
C PHE A 382 -10.11 -11.25 27.01
N ASN A 383 -10.38 -12.48 27.43
CA ASN A 383 -9.37 -13.42 27.92
C ASN A 383 -9.08 -14.52 26.89
N PRO A 384 -7.92 -14.46 26.20
CA PRO A 384 -7.55 -15.44 25.18
C PRO A 384 -7.10 -16.79 25.75
N VAL A 385 -6.93 -16.91 27.07
CA VAL A 385 -6.23 -18.04 27.70
C VAL A 385 -6.94 -18.59 28.95
N GLN A 386 -8.23 -18.32 29.14
CA GLN A 386 -8.91 -18.70 30.38
C GLN A 386 -9.01 -20.22 30.63
N GLU A 387 -9.09 -21.02 29.56
CA GLU A 387 -9.35 -22.46 29.63
C GLU A 387 -8.08 -23.32 29.59
N GLN A 388 -7.02 -22.82 28.94
CA GLN A 388 -5.80 -23.58 28.70
C GLN A 388 -4.58 -22.68 28.68
N ASP A 389 -3.45 -23.23 29.10
CA ASP A 389 -2.14 -22.60 29.00
C ASP A 389 -1.81 -22.28 27.52
N TRP A 390 -1.18 -21.13 27.29
CA TRP A 390 -0.67 -20.71 25.99
C TRP A 390 0.83 -20.48 26.07
N THR A 391 1.60 -21.39 25.46
CA THR A 391 3.05 -21.29 25.38
C THR A 391 3.47 -20.54 24.13
N LEU A 392 4.17 -19.43 24.34
CA LEU A 392 4.80 -18.61 23.32
C LEU A 392 6.25 -19.10 23.12
N TRP A 393 6.60 -19.46 21.89
CA TRP A 393 7.92 -19.99 21.55
C TRP A 393 8.84 -18.91 20.96
N PRO A 394 10.15 -18.92 21.29
CA PRO A 394 11.10 -17.99 20.69
C PRO A 394 11.11 -18.06 19.16
N GLY A 395 11.28 -16.91 18.50
CA GLY A 395 11.23 -16.79 17.04
C GLY A 395 9.83 -16.68 16.43
N ASN A 396 8.77 -16.88 17.20
CA ASN A 396 7.39 -16.73 16.74
C ASN A 396 6.75 -15.41 17.19
N SER A 397 5.81 -14.91 16.39
CA SER A 397 4.95 -13.75 16.69
C SER A 397 3.50 -14.17 16.86
N TYR A 398 2.86 -13.64 17.89
CA TYR A 398 1.48 -13.97 18.24
C TYR A 398 0.66 -12.69 18.34
N SER A 399 -0.32 -12.51 17.45
CA SER A 399 -1.09 -11.26 17.38
C SER A 399 -2.53 -11.44 17.85
N LEU A 400 -3.00 -10.49 18.66
CA LEU A 400 -4.39 -10.33 19.08
C LEU A 400 -4.90 -8.99 18.55
N LYS A 401 -6.04 -8.99 17.87
CA LYS A 401 -6.64 -7.84 17.20
C LYS A 401 -7.97 -7.50 17.85
N TYR A 402 -8.14 -6.24 18.20
CA TYR A 402 -9.35 -5.69 18.79
C TYR A 402 -9.72 -4.38 18.10
N ARG A 403 -11.00 -4.05 18.14
CA ARG A 403 -11.51 -2.74 17.75
C ARG A 403 -12.43 -2.20 18.84
N MET A 404 -12.33 -0.91 19.09
CA MET A 404 -13.26 -0.17 19.93
C MET A 404 -14.04 0.80 19.05
N MET A 405 -15.33 0.92 19.30
CA MET A 405 -16.11 2.07 18.88
C MET A 405 -16.55 2.82 20.13
N VAL A 406 -16.10 4.06 20.28
CA VAL A 406 -16.47 4.95 21.38
C VAL A 406 -17.51 5.93 20.87
N TYR A 407 -18.55 6.18 21.64
CA TYR A 407 -19.70 6.96 21.18
C TYR A 407 -20.38 7.72 22.32
N ASP A 408 -21.08 8.78 21.95
CA ASP A 408 -22.09 9.42 22.78
C ASP A 408 -23.50 8.91 22.42
N GLY A 409 -24.41 8.93 23.39
CA GLY A 409 -25.74 8.35 23.26
C GLY A 409 -25.79 6.83 23.54
N LYS A 410 -26.51 6.09 22.68
CA LYS A 410 -26.76 4.64 22.81
C LYS A 410 -26.76 3.99 21.44
N ILE A 411 -26.26 2.77 21.38
CA ILE A 411 -26.38 1.89 20.21
C ILE A 411 -27.27 0.69 20.55
N ASP A 412 -27.77 0.00 19.53
CA ASP A 412 -28.47 -1.27 19.69
C ASP A 412 -27.63 -2.47 19.24
N SER A 413 -28.17 -3.68 19.40
CA SER A 413 -27.45 -4.91 19.01
C SER A 413 -27.32 -5.11 17.50
N VAL A 414 -28.15 -4.43 16.69
CA VAL A 414 -28.05 -4.47 15.22
C VAL A 414 -26.86 -3.64 14.78
N ASP A 415 -26.71 -2.44 15.32
CA ASP A 415 -25.54 -1.59 15.07
C ASP A 415 -24.25 -2.23 15.58
N ALA A 416 -24.27 -2.76 16.81
CA ALA A 416 -23.12 -3.46 17.38
C ALA A 416 -22.66 -4.65 16.52
N GLU A 417 -23.62 -5.43 16.01
CA GLU A 417 -23.30 -6.54 15.11
C GLU A 417 -22.75 -6.03 13.77
N ARG A 418 -23.31 -4.96 13.18
CA ARG A 418 -22.81 -4.38 11.93
C ARG A 418 -21.35 -3.95 12.05
N TYR A 419 -21.00 -3.19 13.08
CA TYR A 419 -19.61 -2.77 13.31
C TYR A 419 -18.66 -3.95 13.51
N TRP A 420 -19.12 -5.00 14.20
CA TRP A 420 -18.33 -6.22 14.33
C TRP A 420 -18.13 -6.93 12.99
N GLN A 421 -19.15 -7.00 12.13
CA GLN A 421 -19.03 -7.59 10.78
C GLN A 421 -18.07 -6.80 9.89
N ASP A 422 -18.04 -5.47 10.00
CA ASP A 422 -17.06 -4.62 9.33
C ASP A 422 -15.63 -4.89 9.78
N PHE A 423 -15.43 -5.11 11.07
CA PHE A 423 -14.13 -5.44 11.62
C PHE A 423 -13.68 -6.88 11.31
N ALA A 424 -14.56 -7.86 11.47
CA ALA A 424 -14.27 -9.28 11.32
C ALA A 424 -14.19 -9.72 9.85
N ASN A 425 -14.97 -9.06 8.98
CA ASN A 425 -15.07 -9.38 7.56
C ASN A 425 -14.94 -8.06 6.76
N PRO A 426 -13.74 -7.46 6.70
CA PRO A 426 -13.53 -6.20 5.99
C PRO A 426 -13.88 -6.34 4.49
N PRO A 427 -14.30 -5.26 3.80
CA PRO A 427 -14.60 -5.31 2.37
C PRO A 427 -13.42 -5.83 1.54
N GLU A 428 -13.72 -6.69 0.56
CA GLU A 428 -12.74 -7.18 -0.40
C GLU A 428 -12.47 -6.11 -1.45
N VAL A 429 -11.19 -5.88 -1.79
CA VAL A 429 -10.79 -4.98 -2.87
C VAL A 429 -10.14 -5.79 -3.97
N GLU A 430 -10.77 -5.80 -5.14
CA GLU A 430 -10.18 -6.35 -6.36
C GLU A 430 -9.41 -5.25 -7.11
N VAL A 431 -8.15 -5.51 -7.42
CA VAL A 431 -7.37 -4.69 -8.34
C VAL A 431 -7.70 -5.15 -9.74
N GLN A 432 -8.27 -4.26 -10.57
CA GLN A 432 -8.51 -4.59 -11.96
C GLN A 432 -7.16 -4.65 -12.69
N PRO A 433 -6.88 -5.71 -13.46
CA PRO A 433 -5.58 -5.83 -14.11
C PRO A 433 -5.40 -4.72 -15.16
N THR A 434 -4.14 -4.39 -15.45
CA THR A 434 -3.74 -3.66 -16.66
C THR A 434 -4.56 -4.14 -17.85
N GLY A 435 -4.94 -3.28 -18.81
CA GLY A 435 -5.87 -3.60 -19.92
C GLY A 435 -5.53 -4.80 -20.83
N LEU A 436 -4.49 -5.57 -20.50
CA LEU A 436 -4.13 -6.88 -21.01
C LEU A 436 -4.98 -8.05 -20.47
N ALA A 437 -5.79 -7.84 -19.43
CA ALA A 437 -6.60 -8.92 -18.84
C ALA A 437 -7.46 -9.63 -19.89
N GLY A 438 -7.30 -10.96 -20.03
CA GLY A 438 -8.02 -11.76 -21.01
C GLY A 438 -7.42 -11.76 -22.42
N SER A 439 -6.39 -10.95 -22.69
CA SER A 439 -5.64 -11.00 -23.94
C SER A 439 -4.80 -12.26 -24.07
N ARG A 440 -4.37 -12.58 -25.29
CA ARG A 440 -3.48 -13.70 -25.60
C ARG A 440 -2.36 -13.26 -26.53
N VAL A 441 -1.12 -13.63 -26.21
CA VAL A 441 0.06 -13.29 -27.02
C VAL A 441 0.82 -14.54 -27.46
N LEU A 442 1.48 -14.46 -28.61
CA LEU A 442 2.40 -15.48 -29.10
C LEU A 442 3.83 -14.97 -28.97
N VAL A 443 4.66 -15.61 -28.15
CA VAL A 443 6.10 -15.38 -28.08
C VAL A 443 6.78 -16.25 -29.14
N TYR A 444 7.28 -15.62 -30.20
CA TYR A 444 7.98 -16.27 -31.29
C TYR A 444 9.49 -16.09 -31.16
N THR A 445 10.25 -17.18 -31.21
CA THR A 445 11.69 -17.20 -30.87
C THR A 445 12.56 -17.88 -31.92
N ARG A 446 12.04 -18.12 -33.13
CA ARG A 446 12.82 -18.81 -34.17
C ARG A 446 14.05 -18.03 -34.57
N ASN A 447 15.13 -18.77 -34.84
CA ASN A 447 16.35 -18.27 -35.44
C ASN A 447 16.69 -19.10 -36.69
N GLY A 448 17.14 -18.44 -37.76
CA GLY A 448 17.70 -19.09 -38.96
C GLY A 448 19.15 -19.54 -38.77
N GLU A 449 19.84 -19.89 -39.86
CA GLU A 449 21.26 -20.25 -39.81
C GLU A 449 22.11 -19.06 -39.32
N GLY A 450 22.78 -19.22 -38.17
CA GLY A 450 23.61 -18.18 -37.57
C GLY A 450 23.65 -18.23 -36.04
N TYR A 451 23.90 -17.08 -35.42
CA TYR A 451 23.96 -16.94 -33.96
C TYR A 451 22.56 -17.04 -33.33
N VAL A 452 22.47 -17.80 -32.23
CA VAL A 452 21.25 -18.00 -31.44
C VAL A 452 21.51 -17.54 -30.00
N HIS A 453 20.69 -16.63 -29.50
CA HIS A 453 20.84 -16.06 -28.16
C HIS A 453 20.49 -17.08 -27.08
N LYS A 454 21.31 -17.17 -26.03
CA LYS A 454 21.09 -18.10 -24.90
C LYS A 454 19.98 -17.66 -23.96
N ASN A 455 19.56 -16.40 -24.04
CA ASN A 455 18.53 -15.76 -23.22
C ASN A 455 17.08 -16.18 -23.58
N ILE A 456 16.88 -16.89 -24.70
CA ILE A 456 15.55 -17.25 -25.21
C ILE A 456 14.67 -17.93 -24.14
N PRO A 457 15.13 -18.97 -23.41
CA PRO A 457 14.32 -19.61 -22.37
C PRO A 457 13.92 -18.65 -21.24
N ASN A 458 14.82 -17.74 -20.85
CA ASN A 458 14.60 -16.74 -19.82
C ASN A 458 13.55 -15.72 -20.28
N SER A 459 13.63 -15.27 -21.52
CA SER A 459 12.64 -14.36 -22.10
C SER A 459 11.23 -14.95 -22.10
N ILE A 460 11.09 -16.22 -22.48
CA ILE A 460 9.80 -16.92 -22.48
C ILE A 460 9.23 -17.01 -21.06
N GLU A 461 10.04 -17.42 -20.08
CA GLU A 461 9.57 -17.58 -18.71
C GLU A 461 9.23 -16.23 -18.06
N ALA A 462 10.03 -15.19 -18.31
CA ALA A 462 9.77 -13.86 -17.80
C ALA A 462 8.46 -13.28 -18.38
N ILE A 463 8.21 -13.42 -19.68
CA ILE A 463 6.94 -12.99 -20.30
C ILE A 463 5.76 -13.83 -19.79
N ARG A 464 5.93 -15.14 -19.57
CA ARG A 464 4.89 -15.97 -18.91
C ARG A 464 4.61 -15.53 -17.48
N LYS A 465 5.64 -15.12 -16.73
CA LYS A 465 5.48 -14.56 -15.38
C LYS A 465 4.69 -13.25 -15.42
N LEU A 466 4.95 -12.38 -16.41
CA LEU A 466 4.12 -11.20 -16.67
C LEU A 466 2.67 -11.60 -16.98
N GLY A 467 2.46 -12.58 -17.88
CA GLY A 467 1.12 -13.09 -18.23
C GLY A 467 0.33 -13.56 -17.02
N ARG A 468 0.94 -14.37 -16.15
CA ARG A 468 0.32 -14.84 -14.89
C ARG A 468 -0.01 -13.69 -13.93
N LYS A 469 0.86 -12.69 -13.83
CA LYS A 469 0.70 -11.54 -12.93
C LYS A 469 -0.37 -10.55 -13.42
N HIS A 470 -0.46 -10.34 -14.74
CA HIS A 470 -1.27 -9.29 -15.37
C HIS A 470 -2.50 -9.82 -16.12
N GLY A 471 -2.76 -11.12 -16.07
CA GLY A 471 -4.00 -11.73 -16.53
C GLY A 471 -4.10 -11.99 -18.03
N PHE A 472 -2.98 -12.08 -18.76
CA PHE A 472 -2.96 -12.44 -20.19
C PHE A 472 -2.30 -13.80 -20.44
N ALA A 473 -2.79 -14.51 -21.47
CA ALA A 473 -2.29 -15.82 -21.86
C ALA A 473 -1.05 -15.69 -22.76
N VAL A 474 -0.07 -16.57 -22.56
CA VAL A 474 1.21 -16.56 -23.28
C VAL A 474 1.47 -17.94 -23.88
N ASP A 475 1.38 -18.03 -25.20
CA ASP A 475 1.91 -19.18 -25.94
C ASP A 475 3.34 -18.87 -26.41
N ALA A 476 4.17 -19.90 -26.58
CA ALA A 476 5.53 -19.74 -27.09
C ALA A 476 5.79 -20.77 -28.18
N SER A 477 6.44 -20.34 -29.27
CA SER A 477 6.77 -21.21 -30.40
C SER A 477 8.03 -20.76 -31.12
N GLU A 478 8.71 -21.73 -31.74
CA GLU A 478 9.77 -21.51 -32.71
C GLU A 478 9.42 -22.12 -34.08
N ASP A 479 8.20 -22.67 -34.24
CA ASP A 479 7.77 -23.32 -35.48
C ASP A 479 7.10 -22.30 -36.42
N PRO A 480 7.67 -22.00 -37.61
CA PRO A 480 7.05 -21.09 -38.56
C PRO A 480 5.77 -21.66 -39.14
N SER A 481 5.47 -22.95 -38.97
CA SER A 481 4.17 -23.53 -39.36
C SER A 481 2.99 -22.90 -38.60
N ASP A 482 3.24 -22.25 -37.46
CA ASP A 482 2.25 -21.48 -36.72
C ASP A 482 1.80 -20.20 -37.43
N PHE A 483 2.56 -19.72 -38.42
CA PHE A 483 2.23 -18.52 -39.21
C PHE A 483 1.23 -18.83 -40.32
N THR A 484 -0.01 -19.04 -39.88
CA THR A 484 -1.20 -19.13 -40.72
C THR A 484 -2.22 -18.10 -40.30
N GLU A 485 -3.01 -17.57 -41.23
CA GLU A 485 -4.07 -16.58 -40.91
C GLU A 485 -5.05 -17.10 -39.85
N GLU A 486 -5.36 -18.40 -39.85
CA GLU A 486 -6.28 -18.99 -38.87
C GLU A 486 -5.68 -19.03 -37.47
N ASN A 487 -4.40 -19.34 -37.35
CA ASN A 487 -3.73 -19.39 -36.05
C ASN A 487 -3.46 -17.99 -35.49
N LEU A 488 -2.98 -17.06 -36.33
CA LEU A 488 -2.58 -15.72 -35.88
C LEU A 488 -3.77 -14.89 -35.36
N LYS A 489 -5.00 -15.15 -35.82
CA LYS A 489 -6.23 -14.49 -35.32
C LYS A 489 -6.52 -14.72 -33.84
N LYS A 490 -5.85 -15.68 -33.19
CA LYS A 490 -6.03 -15.97 -31.76
C LYS A 490 -5.27 -14.99 -30.86
N TYR A 491 -4.36 -14.20 -31.42
CA TYR A 491 -3.39 -13.43 -30.65
C TYR A 491 -3.58 -11.92 -30.82
N ASP A 492 -3.67 -11.24 -29.69
CA ASP A 492 -3.74 -9.78 -29.61
C ASP A 492 -2.39 -9.12 -29.88
N ALA A 493 -1.28 -9.84 -29.66
CA ALA A 493 0.05 -9.41 -30.09
C ALA A 493 0.97 -10.61 -30.41
N LEU A 494 1.90 -10.39 -31.35
CA LEU A 494 3.01 -11.29 -31.65
C LEU A 494 4.30 -10.68 -31.10
N ILE A 495 4.95 -11.39 -30.18
CA ILE A 495 6.19 -10.97 -29.53
C ILE A 495 7.36 -11.73 -30.15
N PHE A 496 8.15 -11.05 -30.97
CA PHE A 496 9.36 -11.60 -31.57
C PHE A 496 10.51 -11.38 -30.57
N SER A 497 10.72 -12.38 -29.72
CA SER A 497 11.72 -12.32 -28.65
C SER A 497 13.00 -13.00 -29.10
N ASN A 498 14.06 -12.21 -29.33
CA ASN A 498 15.38 -12.72 -29.72
C ASN A 498 15.35 -13.61 -30.98
N THR A 499 14.47 -13.29 -31.93
CA THR A 499 14.50 -13.89 -33.28
C THR A 499 15.70 -13.38 -34.06
N ASN A 500 16.21 -14.13 -35.04
CA ASN A 500 17.33 -13.67 -35.88
C ASN A 500 17.40 -14.44 -37.21
N ASN A 501 18.04 -13.85 -38.22
CA ASN A 501 18.23 -14.45 -39.55
C ASN A 501 16.89 -14.85 -40.21
N ASP A 502 16.87 -15.93 -40.99
CA ASP A 502 15.67 -16.39 -41.71
C ASP A 502 14.75 -17.20 -40.78
N ILE A 503 13.60 -16.62 -40.45
CA ILE A 503 12.63 -17.17 -39.50
C ILE A 503 11.41 -17.77 -40.21
N PHE A 504 11.20 -17.48 -41.49
CA PHE A 504 10.17 -18.12 -42.30
C PHE A 504 10.75 -19.10 -43.33
N ASN A 505 10.02 -20.19 -43.61
CA ASN A 505 10.38 -21.16 -44.64
C ASN A 505 9.71 -20.88 -45.98
N THR A 506 8.59 -20.14 -45.99
CA THR A 506 7.74 -19.97 -47.17
C THR A 506 7.13 -18.57 -47.26
N LYS A 507 6.89 -18.10 -48.49
CA LYS A 507 6.16 -16.84 -48.75
C LYS A 507 4.74 -16.82 -48.20
N ALA A 508 4.13 -17.98 -47.96
CA ALA A 508 2.82 -18.05 -47.33
C ALA A 508 2.84 -17.62 -45.86
N GLN A 509 3.92 -17.94 -45.13
CA GLN A 509 4.12 -17.54 -43.73
C GLN A 509 4.40 -16.04 -43.61
N GLU A 510 5.27 -15.51 -44.48
CA GLU A 510 5.48 -14.07 -44.63
C GLU A 510 4.15 -13.34 -44.85
N LYS A 511 3.35 -13.80 -45.82
CA LYS A 511 2.04 -13.22 -46.13
C LYS A 511 1.04 -13.33 -44.97
N ALA A 512 1.13 -14.36 -44.14
CA ALA A 512 0.28 -14.49 -42.96
C ALA A 512 0.61 -13.40 -41.91
N LEU A 513 1.89 -13.09 -41.71
CA LEU A 513 2.32 -11.97 -40.86
C LEU A 513 1.87 -10.63 -41.43
N GLN A 514 2.02 -10.42 -42.75
CA GLN A 514 1.54 -9.18 -43.40
C GLN A 514 0.04 -8.97 -43.17
N LYS A 515 -0.76 -9.99 -43.47
CA LYS A 515 -2.21 -9.94 -43.27
C LYS A 515 -2.62 -9.75 -41.81
N TYR A 516 -1.85 -10.29 -40.87
CA TYR A 516 -2.08 -10.07 -39.45
C TYR A 516 -1.96 -8.59 -39.12
N MET A 517 -0.89 -7.92 -39.57
CA MET A 517 -0.72 -6.47 -39.39
C MET A 517 -1.79 -5.65 -40.12
N GLU A 518 -2.08 -5.98 -41.40
CA GLU A 518 -3.15 -5.36 -42.20
C GLU A 518 -4.54 -5.44 -41.56
N SER A 519 -4.75 -6.42 -40.67
CA SER A 519 -6.00 -6.64 -39.94
C SER A 519 -6.04 -5.98 -38.57
N GLY A 520 -5.06 -5.12 -38.24
CA GLY A 520 -4.94 -4.47 -36.94
C GLY A 520 -4.22 -5.29 -35.86
N GLY A 521 -3.44 -6.28 -36.26
CA GLY A 521 -2.58 -7.07 -35.37
C GLY A 521 -1.45 -6.23 -34.77
N ASN A 522 -0.88 -6.68 -33.65
CA ASN A 522 0.14 -5.93 -32.94
C ASN A 522 1.46 -6.69 -32.85
N PHE A 523 2.57 -5.96 -32.95
CA PHE A 523 3.93 -6.49 -32.99
C PHE A 523 4.77 -5.93 -31.85
N VAL A 524 5.55 -6.80 -31.21
CA VAL A 524 6.54 -6.43 -30.19
C VAL A 524 7.86 -7.10 -30.56
N GLY A 525 8.91 -6.34 -30.84
CA GLY A 525 10.24 -6.85 -31.13
C GLY A 525 11.20 -6.61 -29.96
N ILE A 526 11.96 -7.63 -29.57
CA ILE A 526 12.93 -7.54 -28.47
C ILE A 526 14.32 -7.94 -29.00
N HIS A 527 15.31 -7.11 -28.69
CA HIS A 527 16.72 -7.28 -28.96
C HIS A 527 17.01 -7.63 -30.42
N SER A 528 17.41 -8.88 -30.69
CA SER A 528 17.87 -9.34 -32.00
C SER A 528 16.76 -9.43 -33.06
N ALA A 529 15.50 -9.17 -32.72
CA ALA A 529 14.39 -9.19 -33.67
C ALA A 529 14.63 -8.31 -34.91
N SER A 530 15.40 -7.22 -34.79
CA SER A 530 15.82 -6.38 -35.93
C SER A 530 16.83 -7.06 -36.86
N GLY A 531 17.44 -8.16 -36.42
CA GLY A 531 18.33 -9.02 -37.19
C GLY A 531 17.62 -10.11 -37.99
N SER A 532 16.30 -10.23 -37.91
CA SER A 532 15.51 -11.18 -38.69
C SER A 532 15.19 -10.66 -40.10
N GLU A 533 15.09 -11.56 -41.07
CA GLU A 533 14.60 -11.30 -42.44
C GLU A 533 15.23 -10.05 -43.11
N ARG A 534 16.56 -9.89 -42.99
CA ARG A 534 17.29 -8.66 -43.39
C ARG A 534 17.16 -8.33 -44.88
N ASP A 535 16.87 -9.32 -45.71
CA ASP A 535 16.64 -9.17 -47.16
C ASP A 535 15.17 -8.89 -47.52
N TRP A 536 14.29 -8.72 -46.53
CA TRP A 536 12.87 -8.46 -46.71
C TRP A 536 12.48 -7.04 -46.27
N PRO A 537 12.44 -6.06 -47.21
CA PRO A 537 12.07 -4.66 -46.95
C PRO A 537 10.88 -4.42 -46.06
N TRP A 538 9.85 -5.24 -46.23
CA TRP A 538 8.63 -5.12 -45.44
C TRP A 538 8.88 -5.43 -43.96
N PHE A 539 9.69 -6.44 -43.63
CA PHE A 539 9.93 -6.83 -42.24
C PHE A 539 10.71 -5.78 -41.46
N TRP A 540 11.81 -5.25 -42.02
CA TRP A 540 12.52 -4.17 -41.32
C TRP A 540 11.76 -2.84 -41.32
N SER A 541 10.78 -2.65 -42.23
CA SER A 541 9.82 -1.54 -42.12
C SER A 541 8.86 -1.73 -40.94
N LEU A 542 8.36 -2.95 -40.72
CA LEU A 542 7.55 -3.31 -39.54
C LEU A 542 8.33 -3.10 -38.23
N VAL A 543 9.59 -3.52 -38.19
CA VAL A 543 10.44 -3.31 -37.00
C VAL A 543 10.77 -1.83 -36.83
N GLY A 544 10.94 -1.08 -37.92
CA GLY A 544 11.37 0.32 -37.93
C GLY A 544 12.89 0.51 -38.17
N GLY A 545 13.60 -0.57 -38.46
CA GLY A 545 15.03 -0.60 -38.78
C GLY A 545 15.55 -2.04 -38.90
N THR A 546 16.76 -2.22 -39.42
CA THR A 546 17.43 -3.54 -39.47
C THR A 546 18.80 -3.50 -38.81
N PHE A 547 19.18 -4.61 -38.19
CA PHE A 547 20.47 -4.78 -37.55
C PHE A 547 21.63 -4.54 -38.52
N TYR A 548 22.61 -3.74 -38.09
CA TYR A 548 23.86 -3.54 -38.81
C TYR A 548 25.04 -4.17 -38.06
N ARG A 549 25.27 -3.73 -36.82
CA ARG A 549 26.32 -4.22 -35.91
C ARG A 549 26.00 -3.78 -34.48
N HIS A 550 26.84 -4.14 -33.51
CA HIS A 550 26.77 -3.60 -32.15
C HIS A 550 28.18 -3.26 -31.65
N ALA A 551 28.28 -2.41 -30.62
CA ALA A 551 29.50 -2.25 -29.84
C ALA A 551 29.74 -3.50 -28.97
N PRO A 552 30.97 -3.74 -28.45
CA PRO A 552 31.19 -4.79 -27.45
C PRO A 552 30.21 -4.64 -26.27
N PHE A 553 29.81 -5.77 -25.67
CA PHE A 553 28.98 -5.78 -24.46
C PHE A 553 29.64 -4.97 -23.35
N GLN A 554 28.95 -3.95 -22.85
CA GLN A 554 29.50 -2.96 -21.92
C GLN A 554 28.39 -2.17 -21.21
N GLU A 555 28.76 -1.41 -20.19
CA GLU A 555 27.89 -0.42 -19.58
C GLU A 555 27.82 0.86 -20.43
N PHE A 556 26.61 1.41 -20.61
CA PHE A 556 26.38 2.71 -21.24
C PHE A 556 25.11 3.39 -20.67
N SER A 557 24.99 4.69 -20.89
CA SER A 557 23.83 5.48 -20.47
C SER A 557 22.74 5.47 -21.53
N VAL A 558 21.49 5.31 -21.11
CA VAL A 558 20.28 5.39 -21.94
C VAL A 558 19.48 6.62 -21.55
N GLU A 559 19.29 7.53 -22.50
CA GLU A 559 18.45 8.72 -22.35
C GLU A 559 16.99 8.38 -22.60
N VAL A 560 16.10 8.83 -21.72
CA VAL A 560 14.64 8.59 -21.83
C VAL A 560 13.96 9.78 -22.50
N THR A 561 13.56 9.62 -23.77
CA THR A 561 13.04 10.73 -24.59
C THR A 561 11.55 10.98 -24.40
N GLU A 562 10.78 9.93 -24.14
CA GLU A 562 9.36 10.03 -23.76
C GLU A 562 9.17 9.39 -22.39
N ASN A 563 8.79 10.19 -21.40
CA ASN A 563 8.67 9.79 -20.00
C ASN A 563 7.21 9.55 -19.56
N ASP A 564 6.26 9.56 -20.49
CA ASP A 564 4.83 9.29 -20.28
C ASP A 564 4.39 7.95 -20.89
N HIS A 565 5.14 7.41 -21.84
CA HIS A 565 4.84 6.12 -22.47
C HIS A 565 4.88 4.96 -21.44
N PRO A 566 3.95 3.98 -21.49
CA PRO A 566 3.89 2.88 -20.50
C PRO A 566 5.19 2.09 -20.34
N SER A 567 6.00 1.97 -21.40
CA SER A 567 7.30 1.28 -21.36
C SER A 567 8.44 2.09 -20.77
N THR A 568 8.29 3.41 -20.56
CA THR A 568 9.41 4.27 -20.15
C THR A 568 9.10 5.19 -18.97
N SER A 569 7.82 5.38 -18.62
CA SER A 569 7.39 6.33 -17.58
C SER A 569 7.85 6.04 -16.14
N PHE A 570 8.45 4.88 -15.92
CA PHE A 570 9.02 4.48 -14.62
C PHE A 570 10.56 4.43 -14.66
N LEU A 571 11.18 4.69 -15.80
CA LEU A 571 12.63 4.70 -15.96
C LEU A 571 13.22 5.97 -15.34
N THR A 572 14.44 5.83 -14.81
CA THR A 572 15.27 6.97 -14.44
C THR A 572 15.92 7.54 -15.70
N ASP A 573 16.30 8.81 -15.68
CA ASP A 573 16.99 9.46 -16.81
C ASP A 573 18.26 10.16 -16.29
N PRO A 574 19.47 9.70 -16.67
CA PRO A 574 19.72 8.57 -17.55
C PRO A 574 19.44 7.21 -16.87
N TRP A 575 19.03 6.22 -17.65
CA TRP A 575 18.95 4.82 -17.24
C TRP A 575 20.25 4.12 -17.63
N VAL A 576 21.06 3.72 -16.66
CA VAL A 576 22.35 3.04 -16.91
C VAL A 576 22.12 1.54 -17.14
N ARG A 577 22.73 0.99 -18.20
CA ARG A 577 22.55 -0.41 -18.63
C ARG A 577 23.86 -1.05 -19.06
N GLU A 578 24.02 -2.33 -18.74
CA GLU A 578 25.07 -3.19 -19.29
C GLU A 578 24.47 -4.11 -20.36
N ASP A 579 24.77 -3.85 -21.63
CA ASP A 579 24.17 -4.54 -22.78
C ASP A 579 25.05 -4.39 -24.05
N GLU A 580 24.61 -4.95 -25.17
CA GLU A 580 25.14 -4.65 -26.50
C GLU A 580 24.44 -3.42 -27.09
N CYS A 581 25.15 -2.28 -27.21
CA CYS A 581 24.60 -1.10 -27.89
C CYS A 581 24.51 -1.35 -29.40
N TYR A 582 23.29 -1.51 -29.92
CA TYR A 582 23.03 -1.81 -31.32
C TYR A 582 23.11 -0.59 -32.22
N TYR A 583 23.74 -0.78 -33.38
CA TYR A 583 23.67 0.12 -34.52
C TYR A 583 22.77 -0.50 -35.58
N LEU A 584 21.78 0.28 -36.01
CA LEU A 584 20.75 -0.14 -36.94
C LEU A 584 20.76 0.72 -38.18
N LYS A 585 20.60 0.12 -39.34
CA LYS A 585 20.49 0.83 -40.62
C LYS A 585 19.04 0.81 -41.12
N GLN A 586 18.79 1.64 -42.12
CA GLN A 586 17.47 1.76 -42.74
C GLN A 586 16.36 2.09 -41.73
N LEU A 587 16.71 2.92 -40.74
CA LEU A 587 15.78 3.41 -39.73
C LEU A 587 14.64 4.18 -40.38
N ASN A 588 13.41 3.88 -39.96
CA ASN A 588 12.24 4.63 -40.36
C ASN A 588 12.21 5.98 -39.61
N PRO A 589 12.28 7.13 -40.30
CA PRO A 589 12.30 8.43 -39.62
C PRO A 589 10.96 8.80 -38.95
N GLU A 590 9.88 8.06 -39.20
CA GLU A 590 8.55 8.33 -38.62
C GLU A 590 8.32 7.60 -37.29
N VAL A 591 9.26 6.76 -36.83
CA VAL A 591 9.13 6.13 -35.52
C VAL A 591 9.19 7.15 -34.40
N GLN A 592 8.43 6.89 -33.33
CA GLN A 592 8.47 7.68 -32.12
C GLN A 592 9.50 7.05 -31.17
N VAL A 593 10.65 7.69 -31.04
CA VAL A 593 11.78 7.15 -30.27
C VAL A 593 11.54 7.36 -28.78
N LEU A 594 11.59 6.26 -28.03
CA LEU A 594 11.39 6.22 -26.59
C LEU A 594 12.71 6.32 -25.82
N LEU A 595 13.75 5.66 -26.33
CA LEU A 595 15.07 5.56 -25.70
C LEU A 595 16.17 5.83 -26.72
N HIS A 596 17.19 6.60 -26.31
CA HIS A 596 18.44 6.77 -27.05
C HIS A 596 19.62 6.28 -26.23
N ALA A 597 20.64 5.70 -26.86
CA ALA A 597 21.95 5.53 -26.26
C ALA A 597 22.65 6.88 -26.23
N ASP A 598 23.23 7.26 -25.09
CA ASP A 598 24.24 8.31 -25.04
C ASP A 598 25.55 7.74 -25.58
N MET A 599 25.80 8.00 -26.85
CA MET A 599 26.95 7.49 -27.56
C MET A 599 28.27 8.04 -27.04
N SER A 600 28.30 9.09 -26.21
CA SER A 600 29.51 9.56 -25.55
C SER A 600 30.00 8.60 -24.47
N THR A 601 29.11 7.72 -23.98
CA THR A 601 29.40 6.68 -22.99
C THR A 601 29.67 5.30 -23.60
N VAL A 602 29.52 5.15 -24.92
CA VAL A 602 29.74 3.88 -25.63
C VAL A 602 31.16 3.80 -26.17
N GLU A 603 31.94 2.82 -25.71
CA GLU A 603 33.28 2.51 -26.20
C GLU A 603 33.22 1.58 -27.44
N ASP A 604 33.56 2.13 -28.61
CA ASP A 604 33.57 1.39 -29.87
C ASP A 604 34.56 2.01 -30.88
N ASP A 605 35.51 1.22 -31.36
CA ASP A 605 36.56 1.65 -32.29
C ASP A 605 36.03 1.96 -33.70
N GLN A 606 34.83 1.46 -34.02
CA GLN A 606 34.17 1.63 -35.32
C GLN A 606 33.03 2.66 -35.31
N LYS A 607 32.79 3.36 -34.19
CA LYS A 607 31.74 4.40 -34.09
C LYS A 607 31.89 5.50 -35.15
N GLY A 608 33.14 5.84 -35.50
CA GLY A 608 33.47 6.85 -36.53
C GLY A 608 33.09 6.44 -37.96
N ASP A 609 33.03 5.13 -38.27
CA ASP A 609 32.65 4.64 -39.60
C ASP A 609 31.12 4.64 -39.76
N TYR A 610 30.41 4.14 -38.76
CA TYR A 610 28.96 4.20 -38.66
C TYR A 610 28.57 4.19 -37.18
N PRO A 611 27.72 5.10 -36.69
CA PRO A 611 26.90 6.06 -37.43
C PRO A 611 27.65 7.30 -37.93
N GLY A 612 28.94 7.43 -37.62
CA GLY A 612 29.70 8.65 -37.90
C GLY A 612 29.05 9.84 -37.18
N GLU A 613 28.92 10.98 -37.88
CA GLU A 613 28.28 12.19 -37.33
C GLU A 613 26.76 12.26 -37.56
N VAL A 614 26.15 11.25 -38.21
CA VAL A 614 24.75 11.32 -38.68
C VAL A 614 23.76 11.47 -37.53
N PHE A 615 24.05 10.84 -36.40
CA PHE A 615 23.19 10.87 -35.21
C PHE A 615 23.83 11.65 -34.04
N GLY A 616 24.94 12.36 -34.28
CA GLY A 616 25.69 13.04 -33.23
C GLY A 616 26.09 12.08 -32.11
N ASP A 617 25.81 12.46 -30.86
CA ASP A 617 26.08 11.65 -29.67
C ASP A 617 24.88 10.84 -29.19
N THR A 618 23.83 10.67 -30.01
CA THR A 618 22.67 9.85 -29.64
C THR A 618 22.44 8.74 -30.66
N PHE A 619 21.83 7.62 -30.25
CA PHE A 619 21.39 6.59 -31.19
C PHE A 619 20.12 5.88 -30.72
N PRO A 620 19.06 5.73 -31.55
CA PRO A 620 17.80 5.14 -31.11
C PRO A 620 17.94 3.68 -30.64
N LEU A 621 17.40 3.37 -29.46
CA LEU A 621 17.41 2.04 -28.87
C LEU A 621 16.03 1.41 -28.76
N ALA A 622 14.98 2.19 -28.52
CA ALA A 622 13.61 1.71 -28.45
C ALA A 622 12.64 2.73 -29.04
N TRP A 623 11.58 2.26 -29.69
CA TRP A 623 10.60 3.12 -30.33
C TRP A 623 9.28 2.40 -30.55
N TYR A 624 8.28 3.16 -31.00
CA TYR A 624 7.02 2.62 -31.50
C TYR A 624 6.55 3.34 -32.76
N HIS A 625 5.65 2.70 -33.50
CA HIS A 625 4.89 3.34 -34.59
C HIS A 625 3.62 2.54 -34.92
N GLU A 626 2.70 3.15 -35.66
CA GLU A 626 1.61 2.42 -36.34
C GLU A 626 2.12 1.89 -37.68
N PHE A 627 1.82 0.62 -37.99
CA PHE A 627 2.28 -0.04 -39.22
C PHE A 627 1.13 -0.81 -39.88
N GLU A 628 0.75 -0.40 -41.09
CA GLU A 628 -0.28 -1.06 -41.91
C GLU A 628 -1.59 -1.39 -41.14
N GLY A 629 -2.03 -0.50 -40.23
CA GLY A 629 -3.27 -0.66 -39.46
C GLY A 629 -3.08 -1.30 -38.08
N GLY A 630 -1.90 -1.86 -37.81
CA GLY A 630 -1.50 -2.38 -36.50
C GLY A 630 -0.54 -1.45 -35.75
N ARG A 631 -0.08 -1.90 -34.58
CA ARG A 631 0.94 -1.21 -33.76
C ARG A 631 2.22 -2.03 -33.65
N SER A 632 3.37 -1.36 -33.74
CA SER A 632 4.69 -1.95 -33.62
C SER A 632 5.47 -1.25 -32.51
N TRP A 633 5.98 -2.01 -31.56
CA TRP A 633 6.91 -1.54 -30.52
C TRP A 633 8.20 -2.37 -30.59
N TYR A 634 9.34 -1.72 -30.46
CA TYR A 634 10.65 -2.38 -30.50
C TYR A 634 11.59 -1.84 -29.42
N THR A 635 12.39 -2.72 -28.85
CA THR A 635 13.58 -2.38 -28.05
C THR A 635 14.77 -3.21 -28.51
N SER A 636 15.93 -2.56 -28.64
CA SER A 636 17.21 -3.21 -28.96
C SER A 636 17.91 -3.79 -27.75
N LEU A 637 17.45 -3.45 -26.54
CA LEU A 637 17.96 -3.99 -25.28
C LEU A 637 17.47 -5.42 -25.04
N GLY A 638 18.20 -6.16 -24.20
CA GLY A 638 17.82 -7.49 -23.72
C GLY A 638 18.76 -8.61 -24.14
N HIS A 639 20.06 -8.34 -24.38
CA HIS A 639 21.02 -9.41 -24.66
C HIS A 639 21.17 -10.36 -23.47
N SER A 640 21.24 -9.78 -22.27
CA SER A 640 21.67 -10.49 -21.08
C SER A 640 20.60 -11.45 -20.56
N ILE A 641 21.02 -12.54 -19.91
CA ILE A 641 20.10 -13.47 -19.26
C ILE A 641 19.45 -12.78 -18.05
N GLU A 642 20.26 -12.00 -17.33
CA GLU A 642 19.93 -11.29 -16.10
C GLU A 642 18.84 -10.22 -16.32
N ASP A 643 18.71 -9.68 -17.54
CA ASP A 643 17.69 -8.70 -17.89
C ASP A 643 16.27 -9.24 -17.66
N TYR A 644 16.09 -10.53 -17.88
CA TYR A 644 14.79 -11.20 -17.74
C TYR A 644 14.40 -11.48 -16.29
N ASP A 645 15.33 -11.27 -15.34
CA ASP A 645 15.08 -11.24 -13.90
C ASP A 645 15.03 -9.81 -13.33
N ASP A 646 15.49 -8.81 -14.10
CA ASP A 646 15.44 -7.39 -13.72
C ASP A 646 14.00 -6.84 -13.80
N PRO A 647 13.40 -6.44 -12.66
CA PRO A 647 12.04 -5.91 -12.66
C PRO A 647 11.89 -4.61 -13.44
N VAL A 648 12.93 -3.79 -13.58
CA VAL A 648 12.88 -2.53 -14.35
C VAL A 648 12.82 -2.84 -15.84
N PHE A 649 13.72 -3.68 -16.36
CA PHE A 649 13.70 -4.10 -17.75
C PHE A 649 12.40 -4.86 -18.10
N MET A 650 11.94 -5.77 -17.25
CA MET A 650 10.69 -6.49 -17.51
C MET A 650 9.47 -5.59 -17.47
N ASN A 651 9.49 -4.49 -16.72
CA ASN A 651 8.44 -3.49 -16.77
C ASN A 651 8.48 -2.66 -18.08
N HIS A 652 9.66 -2.47 -18.68
CA HIS A 652 9.81 -1.84 -20.00
C HIS A 652 9.15 -2.70 -21.07
N VAL A 653 9.45 -4.00 -21.05
CA VAL A 653 8.81 -4.99 -21.94
C VAL A 653 7.30 -5.06 -21.70
N LEU A 654 6.84 -5.10 -20.44
CA LEU A 654 5.40 -5.11 -20.12
C LEU A 654 4.69 -3.87 -20.68
N GLY A 655 5.27 -2.68 -20.49
CA GLY A 655 4.71 -1.44 -21.02
C GLY A 655 4.66 -1.42 -22.55
N GLY A 656 5.65 -2.00 -23.23
CA GLY A 656 5.64 -2.18 -24.68
C GLY A 656 4.50 -3.09 -25.15
N ILE A 657 4.31 -4.23 -24.48
CA ILE A 657 3.18 -5.14 -24.73
C ILE A 657 1.84 -4.45 -24.46
N GLN A 658 1.73 -3.73 -23.34
CA GLN A 658 0.52 -3.02 -22.96
C GLN A 658 0.12 -1.96 -23.99
N TRP A 659 1.07 -1.14 -24.44
CA TRP A 659 0.82 -0.14 -25.47
C TRP A 659 0.42 -0.80 -26.79
N ALA A 660 1.15 -1.84 -27.21
CA ALA A 660 0.87 -2.56 -28.44
C ALA A 660 -0.55 -3.15 -28.42
N VAL A 661 -1.02 -3.74 -27.33
CA VAL A 661 -2.36 -4.35 -27.26
C VAL A 661 -3.48 -3.32 -27.08
N THR A 662 -3.28 -2.31 -26.23
CA THR A 662 -4.37 -1.42 -25.79
C THR A 662 -4.45 -0.10 -26.56
N GLY A 663 -3.38 0.31 -27.26
CA GLY A 663 -3.31 1.55 -28.03
C GLY A 663 -3.28 2.84 -27.19
N GLY A 664 -3.19 2.73 -25.86
CA GLY A 664 -3.23 3.88 -24.97
C GLY A 664 -1.91 4.67 -24.97
N SER A 665 -1.92 5.85 -25.59
CA SER A 665 -1.73 7.07 -24.78
C SER A 665 -3.13 7.43 -24.26
N PHE A 666 -3.34 7.38 -22.94
CA PHE A 666 -4.64 7.72 -22.37
C PHE A 666 -4.89 9.22 -22.62
N LYS A 667 -5.79 9.56 -23.55
CA LYS A 667 -6.31 10.91 -23.73
C LYS A 667 -7.58 11.12 -22.91
#